data_AF-A0A1Q3XBX3-F1
#
_entry.id   AF-A0A1Q3XBX3-F1
#
_cell.length_a   1.000
_cell.length_b   1.000
_cell.length_c   1.000
_cell.angle_alpha   90.00
_cell.angle_beta   90.00
_cell.angle_gamma   90.00
#
_symmetry.space_group_name_H-M   'P 1'
#
loop_
_entity.id
_entity.type
_entity.pdbx_description
1 polymer ?
#
loop_
_entity_poly.entity_id
_entity_poly.type
_entity_poly.pdbx_seq_one_letter_code
_entity_poly.pdbx_strand_id
1 'polypeptide(L)'
;MKSCNFLVRSLFFWGILLNSFNVSAQQTIPSDFSLGSATALIWLLLIVLLIIFFVAMVLRQKVNGIKDIYRRKTDEDVKRELHAQTHSLNSDQITQLTNYKKRNKGNATIISFILITTALTLSPGTATWAQEVNKQADSLLSETGIIITIILLLIPILFAIIFVTIKVIYAFDQSKKTQNLEDAEKLAAYLRSLPEEEINTYLKKRQAALDFRLSHKELSGLLSADDERGLLQVNKQAGLPIVALKKKALPRPHIDPELSRLILWYLGCATFWLLFGTTIGEYVGIKFVAPDADHISWLSFGRLRPVHTNAVFWGWASLGMLGLGYYIVPRVSNTKLSNMKYGWYALWLINAAVVLGTICLMTGINNGGGEYREYIWPVTLLFAIGVVLTLINFLQTIAKRTTKEIYISNWYIVASIIFAIVITVVAYLPYWQNGLGETIIQGYYMHQGVGMWFMLFTLGIVYYFLPQQLNKPIYSYSLGILAFWAQILFYTLIGTHHFVFSAIPWWLQTVAIVGSAGMAIPVIAGTTNFILTFKGAWYKIKDSYTLPFFLVGIVFYFTGSMQGTAEAFRSTNLIWHFTDFTVAHSHLTMYGIICFFLWAGMYAVIPRLTGKEAPQITIGAHFWLALIGLMFYTIPLMYGSTMKGLLWVQGKPFLEGVVLMAPYWLWRAIGGSLMWLSHLFFAYNMYKMLSRNDEMDVREIAIQKLDDSTTSAHPIV
;
A
#
# COMPACT_ATOMS: atom_id res chain seq x y z
N MET A 1 -3.19 -26.66 -31.19
CA MET A 1 -2.59 -27.93 -30.69
C MET A 1 -1.09 -28.08 -31.03
N LYS A 2 -0.27 -27.03 -30.92
CA LYS A 2 1.21 -27.10 -31.04
C LYS A 2 1.95 -26.21 -30.02
N SER A 3 1.34 -25.91 -28.87
CA SER A 3 1.94 -25.06 -27.82
C SER A 3 2.05 -25.74 -26.44
N CYS A 4 1.72 -27.04 -26.33
CA CYS A 4 1.74 -27.75 -25.03
C CYS A 4 3.12 -28.31 -24.64
N ASN A 5 4.10 -28.37 -25.54
CA ASN A 5 5.37 -29.10 -25.30
C ASN A 5 6.50 -28.27 -24.67
N PHE A 6 6.32 -26.97 -24.42
CA PHE A 6 7.37 -26.14 -23.79
C PHE A 6 7.22 -26.03 -22.26
N LEU A 7 5.99 -26.10 -21.74
CA LEU A 7 5.70 -26.01 -20.31
C LEU A 7 6.03 -27.31 -19.55
N VAL A 8 5.91 -28.47 -20.19
CA VAL A 8 6.22 -29.77 -19.56
C VAL A 8 7.73 -30.01 -19.45
N ARG A 9 8.55 -29.45 -20.36
CA ARG A 9 10.02 -29.55 -20.26
C ARG A 9 10.65 -28.60 -19.24
N SER A 10 9.99 -27.49 -18.90
CA SER A 10 10.48 -26.58 -17.85
C SER A 10 10.17 -27.06 -16.43
N LEU A 11 9.11 -27.87 -16.27
CA LEU A 11 8.75 -28.49 -14.98
C LEU A 11 9.60 -29.72 -14.62
N PHE A 12 10.32 -30.31 -15.58
CA PHE A 12 11.23 -31.42 -15.32
C PHE A 12 12.64 -30.99 -14.88
N PHE A 13 12.98 -29.70 -14.98
CA PHE A 13 14.28 -29.17 -14.53
C PHE A 13 14.26 -28.66 -13.07
N TRP A 14 13.08 -28.59 -12.45
CA TRP A 14 12.88 -28.22 -11.04
C TRP A 14 12.51 -29.41 -10.13
N GLY A 15 12.65 -30.64 -10.65
CA GLY A 15 12.30 -31.89 -9.96
C GLY A 15 13.47 -32.72 -9.46
N ILE A 16 14.72 -32.23 -9.49
CA ILE A 16 15.92 -32.98 -9.07
C ILE A 16 16.78 -32.16 -8.09
N LEU A 17 16.16 -31.54 -7.10
CA LEU A 17 16.83 -30.99 -5.91
C LEU A 17 16.14 -31.41 -4.60
N LEU A 18 15.37 -32.50 -4.64
CA LEU A 18 14.74 -33.11 -3.48
C LEU A 18 15.00 -34.62 -3.53
N ASN A 19 16.19 -35.04 -3.07
CA ASN A 19 16.40 -36.25 -2.25
C ASN A 19 17.89 -36.59 -2.15
N SER A 20 18.50 -36.23 -1.02
CA SER A 20 19.41 -37.11 -0.25
C SER A 20 19.69 -36.44 1.11
N PHE A 21 18.69 -36.43 1.99
CA PHE A 21 18.97 -36.26 3.42
C PHE A 21 19.38 -37.63 3.95
N ASN A 22 20.69 -37.90 3.95
CA ASN A 22 21.24 -38.91 4.85
C ASN A 22 21.11 -38.36 6.27
N VAL A 23 20.30 -39.02 7.09
CA VAL A 23 20.23 -38.79 8.53
C VAL A 23 21.57 -39.24 9.11
N SER A 24 22.48 -38.28 9.31
CA SER A 24 23.61 -38.43 10.20
C SER A 24 23.24 -37.75 11.51
N ALA A 25 23.18 -38.53 12.59
CA ALA A 25 23.20 -37.99 13.94
C ALA A 25 24.54 -37.27 14.13
N GLN A 26 24.53 -35.95 14.08
CA GLN A 26 25.75 -35.14 14.15
C GLN A 26 25.65 -34.17 15.32
N GLN A 27 26.71 -34.22 16.13
CA GLN A 27 26.94 -33.42 17.31
C GLN A 27 26.59 -31.96 17.08
N THR A 28 25.98 -31.35 18.10
CA THR A 28 25.71 -29.92 18.22
C THR A 28 27.01 -29.13 18.10
N ILE A 29 27.31 -28.68 16.88
CA ILE A 29 28.26 -27.59 16.63
C ILE A 29 27.42 -26.30 16.57
N PRO A 30 27.88 -25.19 17.17
CA PRO A 30 27.19 -23.90 17.07
C PRO A 30 26.97 -23.55 15.60
N SER A 31 25.75 -23.13 15.25
CA SER A 31 25.46 -22.62 13.91
C SER A 31 26.11 -21.24 13.77
N ASP A 32 27.35 -21.20 13.30
CA ASP A 32 28.02 -19.97 12.90
C ASP A 32 27.41 -19.46 11.59
N PHE A 33 26.27 -18.78 11.67
CA PHE A 33 25.94 -17.75 10.69
C PHE A 33 26.76 -16.51 11.04
N SER A 34 28.02 -16.55 10.62
CA SER A 34 28.91 -15.40 10.49
C SER A 34 28.76 -14.85 9.08
N LEU A 35 28.97 -13.54 8.88
CA LEU A 35 29.13 -12.94 7.55
C LEU A 35 30.19 -13.67 6.69
N GLY A 36 31.07 -14.47 7.32
CA GLY A 36 32.02 -15.36 6.67
C GLY A 36 31.46 -16.66 6.07
N SER A 37 30.17 -16.97 6.20
CA SER A 37 29.59 -18.17 5.59
C SER A 37 29.36 -17.95 4.08
N ALA A 38 29.91 -18.85 3.25
CA ALA A 38 29.75 -18.81 1.79
C ALA A 38 28.27 -18.73 1.36
N THR A 39 27.35 -19.25 2.19
CA THR A 39 25.90 -19.18 1.99
C THR A 39 25.34 -17.75 2.07
N ALA A 40 25.81 -16.91 3.00
CA ALA A 40 25.38 -15.51 3.12
C ALA A 40 25.78 -14.69 1.87
N LEU A 41 27.00 -14.94 1.38
CA LEU A 41 27.57 -14.29 0.20
C LEU A 41 26.82 -14.68 -1.08
N ILE A 42 26.43 -15.95 -1.20
CA ILE A 42 25.58 -16.44 -2.30
C ILE A 42 24.22 -15.75 -2.31
N TRP A 43 23.59 -15.56 -1.14
CA TRP A 43 22.30 -14.85 -1.04
C TRP A 43 22.41 -13.36 -1.37
N LEU A 44 23.47 -12.70 -0.90
CA LEU A 44 23.74 -11.30 -1.23
C LEU A 44 23.97 -11.13 -2.75
N LEU A 45 24.76 -12.02 -3.36
CA LEU A 45 24.98 -12.06 -4.81
C LEU A 45 23.68 -12.32 -5.57
N LEU A 46 22.80 -13.20 -5.08
CA LEU A 46 21.48 -13.47 -5.65
C LEU A 46 20.58 -12.23 -5.62
N ILE A 47 20.57 -11.49 -4.51
CA ILE A 47 19.78 -10.24 -4.38
C ILE A 47 20.32 -9.18 -5.35
N VAL A 48 21.64 -9.00 -5.42
CA VAL A 48 22.27 -8.07 -6.37
C VAL A 48 21.97 -8.47 -7.82
N LEU A 49 22.06 -9.77 -8.15
CA LEU A 49 21.68 -10.30 -9.47
C LEU A 49 20.21 -10.07 -9.79
N LEU A 50 19.30 -10.22 -8.82
CA LEU A 50 17.88 -9.93 -8.99
C LEU A 50 17.62 -8.44 -9.26
N ILE A 51 18.33 -7.54 -8.55
CA ILE A 51 18.26 -6.09 -8.77
C ILE A 51 18.77 -5.75 -10.17
N ILE A 52 19.94 -6.28 -10.56
CA ILE A 52 20.52 -6.07 -11.89
C ILE A 52 19.58 -6.62 -12.98
N PHE A 53 19.00 -7.80 -12.79
CA PHE A 53 18.05 -8.40 -13.71
C PHE A 53 16.78 -7.56 -13.86
N PHE A 54 16.24 -7.04 -12.75
CA PHE A 54 15.07 -6.16 -12.79
C PHE A 54 15.38 -4.84 -13.50
N VAL A 55 16.52 -4.21 -13.21
CA VAL A 55 16.96 -2.99 -13.89
C VAL A 55 17.18 -3.24 -15.39
N ALA A 56 17.86 -4.33 -15.75
CA ALA A 56 18.09 -4.72 -17.14
C ALA A 56 16.77 -4.97 -17.89
N MET A 57 15.77 -5.57 -17.23
CA MET A 57 14.43 -5.73 -17.80
C MET A 57 13.72 -4.38 -18.03
N VAL A 58 13.76 -3.47 -17.07
CA VAL A 58 13.17 -2.12 -17.20
C VAL A 58 13.85 -1.35 -18.34
N LEU A 59 15.17 -1.40 -18.42
CA LEU A 59 15.94 -0.77 -19.49
C LEU A 59 15.64 -1.39 -20.85
N ARG A 60 15.62 -2.74 -20.96
CA ARG A 60 15.29 -3.44 -22.20
C ARG A 60 13.89 -3.07 -22.72
N GLN A 61 12.90 -2.92 -21.85
CA GLN A 61 11.57 -2.49 -22.24
C GLN A 61 11.54 -1.06 -22.75
N LYS A 62 12.23 -0.14 -22.07
CA LYS A 62 12.34 1.25 -22.50
C LYS A 62 13.06 1.36 -23.86
N VAL A 63 14.13 0.59 -24.06
CA VAL A 63 14.86 0.50 -25.34
C VAL A 63 13.99 -0.11 -26.45
N ASN A 64 13.21 -1.15 -26.16
CA ASN A 64 12.25 -1.70 -27.13
C ASN A 64 11.15 -0.68 -27.47
N GLY A 65 10.67 0.09 -26.50
CA GLY A 65 9.75 1.20 -26.73
C GLY A 65 10.34 2.28 -27.64
N ILE A 66 11.64 2.59 -27.49
CA ILE A 66 12.36 3.48 -28.41
C ILE A 66 12.43 2.89 -29.83
N LYS A 67 12.66 1.58 -29.97
CA LYS A 67 12.71 0.92 -31.28
C LYS A 67 11.37 0.98 -32.03
N ASP A 68 10.26 0.90 -31.31
CA ASP A 68 8.91 1.08 -31.87
C ASP A 68 8.61 2.54 -32.22
N ILE A 69 9.20 3.50 -31.48
CA ILE A 69 9.10 4.95 -31.77
C ILE A 69 9.88 5.33 -33.04
N TYR A 70 11.08 4.75 -33.26
CA TYR A 70 11.93 5.04 -34.43
C TYR A 70 11.65 4.17 -35.65
N ARG A 71 10.67 3.25 -35.58
CA ARG A 71 10.16 2.59 -36.79
C ARG A 71 9.48 3.65 -37.66
N ARG A 72 10.03 3.93 -38.84
CA ARG A 72 9.42 4.81 -39.86
C ARG A 72 7.99 4.34 -40.11
N LYS A 73 7.01 5.09 -39.59
CA LYS A 73 5.59 4.93 -39.93
C LYS A 73 5.40 5.33 -41.40
N THR A 74 4.60 4.58 -42.13
CA THR A 74 4.21 4.97 -43.50
C THR A 74 3.18 6.10 -43.44
N ASP A 75 3.02 6.87 -44.52
CA ASP A 75 2.03 7.97 -44.56
C ASP A 75 0.58 7.48 -44.34
N GLU A 76 0.26 6.24 -44.70
CA GLU A 76 -1.03 5.61 -44.39
C GLU A 76 -1.22 5.33 -42.90
N ASP A 77 -0.16 4.89 -42.21
CA ASP A 77 -0.19 4.65 -40.76
C ASP A 77 -0.43 5.96 -39.99
N VAL A 78 0.21 7.04 -40.44
CA VAL A 78 0.06 8.38 -39.86
C VAL A 78 -1.37 8.89 -40.04
N LYS A 79 -1.96 8.77 -41.24
CA LYS A 79 -3.37 9.16 -41.48
C LYS A 79 -4.35 8.36 -40.63
N ARG A 80 -4.17 7.03 -40.49
CA ARG A 80 -5.02 6.19 -39.64
C ARG A 80 -4.93 6.57 -38.16
N GLU A 81 -3.74 6.90 -37.68
CA GLU A 81 -3.50 7.29 -36.30
C GLU A 81 -4.12 8.65 -35.98
N LEU A 82 -3.97 9.63 -36.87
CA LEU A 82 -4.60 10.95 -36.75
C LEU A 82 -6.14 10.86 -36.75
N HIS A 83 -6.71 10.03 -37.62
CA HIS A 83 -8.15 9.75 -37.63
C HIS A 83 -8.62 9.07 -36.33
N ALA A 84 -7.84 8.12 -35.79
CA ALA A 84 -8.14 7.46 -34.53
C ALA A 84 -8.03 8.41 -33.31
N GLN A 85 -7.06 9.32 -33.32
CA GLN A 85 -6.92 10.33 -32.27
C GLN A 85 -8.08 11.34 -32.28
N THR A 86 -8.55 11.74 -33.46
CA THR A 86 -9.74 12.59 -33.62
C THR A 86 -11.00 11.92 -33.03
N HIS A 87 -11.15 10.61 -33.21
CA HIS A 87 -12.24 9.82 -32.64
C HIS A 87 -12.19 9.72 -31.09
N SER A 88 -11.04 10.03 -30.48
CA SER A 88 -10.80 9.87 -29.05
C SER A 88 -11.02 11.15 -28.22
N LEU A 89 -11.30 12.30 -28.86
CA LEU A 89 -11.55 13.59 -28.19
C LEU A 89 -12.69 13.50 -27.16
N ASN A 90 -12.57 14.20 -26.04
CA ASN A 90 -13.59 14.28 -24.99
C ASN A 90 -14.57 15.47 -25.21
N SER A 91 -15.68 15.54 -24.45
CA SER A 91 -16.74 16.54 -24.66
C SER A 91 -16.26 17.99 -24.48
N ASP A 92 -15.38 18.23 -23.50
CA ASP A 92 -14.79 19.55 -23.25
C ASP A 92 -13.82 19.97 -24.37
N GLN A 93 -12.99 19.04 -24.85
CA GLN A 93 -12.06 19.23 -25.97
C GLN A 93 -12.80 19.54 -27.28
N ILE A 94 -13.94 18.88 -27.54
CA ILE A 94 -14.79 19.14 -28.69
C ILE A 94 -15.37 20.57 -28.61
N THR A 95 -15.81 20.98 -27.42
CA THR A 95 -16.37 22.32 -27.17
C THR A 95 -15.33 23.42 -27.44
N GLN A 96 -14.09 23.24 -26.98
CA GLN A 96 -12.98 24.16 -27.26
C GLN A 96 -12.65 24.23 -28.76
N LEU A 97 -12.55 23.08 -29.44
CA LEU A 97 -12.26 22.99 -30.87
C LEU A 97 -13.33 23.68 -31.76
N THR A 98 -14.60 23.67 -31.33
CA THR A 98 -15.70 24.29 -32.07
C THR A 98 -15.66 25.83 -31.99
N ASN A 99 -15.13 26.38 -30.89
CA ASN A 99 -14.96 27.83 -30.69
C ASN A 99 -13.78 28.40 -31.50
N TYR A 100 -12.75 27.59 -31.73
CA TYR A 100 -11.55 27.96 -32.49
C TYR A 100 -11.81 28.32 -33.97
N LYS A 101 -12.66 27.54 -34.69
CA LYS A 101 -12.88 27.71 -36.15
C LYS A 101 -13.59 29.01 -36.57
N LYS A 102 -13.94 29.90 -35.65
CA LYS A 102 -14.56 31.21 -35.95
C LYS A 102 -13.58 32.35 -36.19
N ARG A 103 -12.25 32.14 -36.14
CA ARG A 103 -11.25 33.19 -36.35
C ARG A 103 -10.14 32.74 -37.31
N ASN A 104 -9.92 33.52 -38.37
CA ASN A 104 -8.86 33.38 -39.39
C ASN A 104 -8.42 34.82 -39.78
N LYS A 105 -7.18 35.23 -40.09
CA LYS A 105 -6.08 34.68 -40.92
C LYS A 105 -4.71 35.35 -40.58
N GLY A 106 -3.58 34.73 -40.94
CA GLY A 106 -2.28 35.41 -41.17
C GLY A 106 -1.03 34.48 -41.23
N ASN A 107 -0.11 34.70 -42.17
CA ASN A 107 0.93 33.73 -42.69
C ASN A 107 2.37 33.82 -42.09
N ALA A 108 3.04 32.66 -42.14
CA ALA A 108 4.47 32.19 -42.11
C ALA A 108 5.68 33.18 -41.96
N THR A 109 6.87 32.81 -41.42
CA THR A 109 7.88 31.82 -41.96
C THR A 109 9.04 31.50 -40.96
N ILE A 110 9.82 30.45 -41.23
CA ILE A 110 10.80 29.67 -40.39
C ILE A 110 12.28 29.98 -40.72
N ILE A 111 13.23 29.86 -39.75
CA ILE A 111 14.65 29.45 -39.97
C ILE A 111 15.20 28.61 -38.78
N SER A 112 15.98 27.56 -39.07
CA SER A 112 16.71 26.65 -38.16
C SER A 112 18.23 26.92 -38.13
N PHE A 113 18.95 26.50 -37.07
CA PHE A 113 20.40 26.21 -37.15
C PHE A 113 20.88 25.12 -36.18
N ILE A 114 21.97 24.42 -36.57
CA ILE A 114 22.56 23.19 -36.03
C ILE A 114 23.96 23.47 -35.41
N LEU A 115 24.49 22.46 -34.67
CA LEU A 115 25.90 22.04 -34.42
C LEU A 115 26.41 22.24 -32.97
N ILE A 116 27.29 21.44 -32.36
CA ILE A 116 27.82 20.04 -32.46
C ILE A 116 28.90 19.93 -31.35
N THR A 117 28.99 18.76 -30.69
CA THR A 117 30.14 18.08 -30.00
C THR A 117 31.09 18.88 -29.05
N THR A 118 31.85 18.31 -28.11
CA THR A 118 32.71 17.11 -28.10
C THR A 118 33.21 16.81 -26.66
N ALA A 119 33.94 15.70 -26.51
CA ALA A 119 34.19 14.94 -25.29
C ALA A 119 35.53 15.19 -24.56
N LEU A 120 35.65 14.50 -23.41
CA LEU A 120 36.85 13.92 -22.75
C LEU A 120 37.84 14.83 -22.02
N THR A 121 38.18 14.45 -20.77
CA THR A 121 39.57 14.13 -20.36
C THR A 121 39.60 13.41 -19.00
N LEU A 122 40.56 12.48 -18.89
CA LEU A 122 40.94 11.65 -17.75
C LEU A 122 41.85 12.39 -16.78
N SER A 123 41.95 11.94 -15.52
CA SER A 123 43.26 11.63 -14.92
C SER A 123 43.14 10.74 -13.66
N PRO A 124 44.05 9.76 -13.45
CA PRO A 124 44.13 8.91 -12.27
C PRO A 124 45.27 9.32 -11.31
N GLY A 125 45.13 8.89 -10.05
CA GLY A 125 46.21 8.77 -9.06
C GLY A 125 45.63 8.04 -7.85
N THR A 126 46.33 7.22 -7.07
CA THR A 126 47.69 6.67 -7.05
C THR A 126 47.63 5.54 -6.01
N ALA A 127 48.37 4.45 -6.17
CA ALA A 127 48.40 3.35 -5.21
C ALA A 127 49.29 3.65 -3.98
N THR A 128 48.97 3.02 -2.84
CA THR A 128 49.89 2.85 -1.70
C THR A 128 49.81 1.42 -1.17
N TRP A 129 50.97 0.80 -1.00
CA TRP A 129 51.20 -0.56 -0.48
C TRP A 129 51.43 -0.54 1.03
N ALA A 130 51.01 -1.60 1.76
CA ALA A 130 51.72 -2.09 2.95
C ALA A 130 51.30 -3.54 3.35
N GLN A 131 52.32 -4.39 3.31
CA GLN A 131 52.69 -5.63 4.03
C GLN A 131 51.71 -6.53 4.82
N GLU A 132 51.97 -7.84 4.62
CA GLU A 132 51.39 -9.03 5.23
C GLU A 132 51.82 -9.29 6.69
N VAL A 133 50.94 -9.98 7.44
CA VAL A 133 51.33 -11.00 8.44
C VAL A 133 50.47 -12.25 8.24
N ASN A 134 51.14 -13.38 8.19
CA ASN A 134 50.68 -14.71 7.78
C ASN A 134 49.90 -15.44 8.90
N LYS A 135 48.72 -16.00 8.60
CA LYS A 135 48.14 -17.15 9.33
C LYS A 135 47.03 -17.84 8.53
N GLN A 136 47.20 -19.16 8.35
CA GLN A 136 46.27 -20.24 7.95
C GLN A 136 45.09 -19.91 7.03
N ALA A 137 45.10 -20.54 5.85
CA ALA A 137 44.13 -20.40 4.78
C ALA A 137 42.71 -20.85 5.17
N ASP A 138 41.95 -19.93 5.77
CA ASP A 138 40.51 -19.84 5.54
C ASP A 138 40.26 -19.08 4.22
N SER A 139 39.17 -19.41 3.54
CA SER A 139 38.76 -18.79 2.27
C SER A 139 38.86 -17.26 2.35
N LEU A 140 39.50 -16.60 1.40
CA LEU A 140 39.54 -15.12 1.32
C LEU A 140 38.15 -14.47 1.40
N LEU A 141 37.09 -15.22 1.10
CA LEU A 141 35.70 -14.76 1.17
C LEU A 141 35.06 -14.85 2.58
N SER A 142 35.73 -15.49 3.56
CA SER A 142 35.27 -15.51 4.95
C SER A 142 35.86 -14.39 5.81
N GLU A 143 36.84 -13.65 5.28
CA GLU A 143 37.46 -12.53 5.96
C GLU A 143 36.50 -11.33 6.06
N THR A 144 36.21 -10.92 7.30
CA THR A 144 35.24 -9.86 7.60
C THR A 144 35.61 -8.55 6.90
N GLY A 145 36.90 -8.24 6.80
CA GLY A 145 37.39 -7.06 6.07
C GLY A 145 37.13 -7.10 4.56
N ILE A 146 37.25 -8.29 3.94
CA ILE A 146 36.98 -8.48 2.51
C ILE A 146 35.48 -8.37 2.23
N ILE A 147 34.63 -8.92 3.09
CA ILE A 147 33.17 -8.80 2.98
C ILE A 147 32.70 -7.35 3.15
N ILE A 148 33.23 -6.63 4.15
CA ILE A 148 32.98 -5.19 4.32
C ILE A 148 33.43 -4.43 3.07
N THR A 149 34.59 -4.76 2.50
CA THR A 149 35.10 -4.12 1.28
C THR A 149 34.22 -4.42 0.06
N ILE A 150 33.74 -5.65 -0.11
CA ILE A 150 32.81 -6.02 -1.18
C ILE A 150 31.48 -5.26 -1.03
N ILE A 151 30.93 -5.18 0.18
CA ILE A 151 29.71 -4.42 0.46
C ILE A 151 29.92 -2.93 0.18
N LEU A 152 31.05 -2.36 0.64
CA LEU A 152 31.42 -0.97 0.38
C LEU A 152 31.65 -0.67 -1.10
N LEU A 153 32.14 -1.64 -1.89
CA LEU A 153 32.27 -1.51 -3.35
C LEU A 153 30.92 -1.66 -4.07
N LEU A 154 30.00 -2.48 -3.54
CA LEU A 154 28.66 -2.66 -4.11
C LEU A 154 27.77 -1.43 -3.93
N ILE A 155 27.94 -0.65 -2.85
CA ILE A 155 27.12 0.54 -2.58
C ILE A 155 27.23 1.59 -3.70
N PRO A 156 28.43 2.05 -4.14
CA PRO A 156 28.58 2.96 -5.27
C PRO A 156 28.08 2.37 -6.59
N ILE A 157 28.24 1.06 -6.80
CA ILE A 157 27.75 0.38 -8.03
C ILE A 157 26.22 0.39 -8.06
N LEU A 158 25.55 0.05 -6.96
CA LEU A 158 24.10 0.13 -6.83
C LEU A 158 23.60 1.56 -7.01
N PHE A 159 24.30 2.55 -6.43
CA PHE A 159 23.99 3.96 -6.61
C PHE A 159 24.14 4.41 -8.07
N ALA A 160 25.21 3.99 -8.74
CA ALA A 160 25.45 4.27 -10.16
C ALA A 160 24.37 3.63 -11.05
N ILE A 161 23.97 2.39 -10.76
CA ILE A 161 22.88 1.70 -11.48
C ILE A 161 21.55 2.44 -11.30
N ILE A 162 21.21 2.84 -10.07
CA ILE A 162 20.01 3.63 -9.77
C ILE A 162 20.07 4.98 -10.51
N PHE A 163 21.20 5.67 -10.44
CA PHE A 163 21.41 6.96 -11.09
C PHE A 163 21.28 6.87 -12.62
N VAL A 164 21.90 5.88 -13.25
CA VAL A 164 21.77 5.62 -14.69
C VAL A 164 20.31 5.29 -15.04
N THR A 165 19.62 4.49 -14.22
CA THR A 165 18.21 4.15 -14.43
C THR A 165 17.33 5.41 -14.38
N ILE A 166 17.53 6.28 -13.39
CA ILE A 166 16.83 7.57 -13.28
C ILE A 166 17.13 8.44 -14.50
N LYS A 167 18.40 8.55 -14.91
CA LYS A 167 18.81 9.35 -16.06
C LYS A 167 18.20 8.84 -17.37
N VAL A 168 18.11 7.52 -17.55
CA VAL A 168 17.44 6.89 -18.71
C VAL A 168 15.93 7.12 -18.67
N ILE A 169 15.29 7.00 -17.51
CA ILE A 169 13.86 7.31 -17.35
C ILE A 169 13.60 8.78 -17.69
N TYR A 170 14.43 9.69 -17.19
CA TYR A 170 14.34 11.12 -17.48
C TYR A 170 14.55 11.43 -18.97
N ALA A 171 15.57 10.85 -19.60
CA ALA A 171 15.82 11.01 -21.03
C ALA A 171 14.67 10.46 -21.89
N PHE A 172 14.06 9.35 -21.46
CA PHE A 172 12.88 8.78 -22.12
C PHE A 172 11.66 9.68 -21.98
N ASP A 173 11.37 10.18 -20.78
CA ASP A 173 10.24 11.06 -20.54
C ASP A 173 10.40 12.37 -21.34
N GLN A 174 11.63 12.89 -21.48
CA GLN A 174 11.93 14.03 -22.33
C GLN A 174 11.74 13.73 -23.82
N SER A 175 12.20 12.57 -24.30
CA SER A 175 12.00 12.12 -25.69
C SER A 175 10.52 11.95 -26.03
N LYS A 176 9.75 11.33 -25.13
CA LYS A 176 8.29 11.19 -25.24
C LYS A 176 7.59 12.55 -25.24
N LYS A 177 8.06 13.51 -24.43
CA LYS A 177 7.52 14.88 -24.41
C LYS A 177 7.71 15.58 -25.76
N THR A 178 8.90 15.49 -26.35
CA THR A 178 9.20 16.04 -27.68
C THR A 178 8.35 15.37 -28.76
N GLN A 179 8.20 14.05 -28.72
CA GLN A 179 7.37 13.33 -29.67
C GLN A 179 5.88 13.69 -29.53
N ASN A 180 5.36 13.77 -28.30
CA ASN A 180 3.98 14.21 -28.05
C ASN A 180 3.73 15.63 -28.60
N LEU A 181 4.72 16.52 -28.53
CA LEU A 181 4.65 17.87 -29.11
C LEU A 181 4.62 17.85 -30.65
N GLU A 182 5.42 16.98 -31.28
CA GLU A 182 5.40 16.78 -32.73
C GLU A 182 4.09 16.14 -33.21
N ASP A 183 3.59 15.13 -32.49
CA ASP A 183 2.32 14.47 -32.81
C ASP A 183 1.14 15.43 -32.61
N ALA A 184 1.20 16.32 -31.62
CA ALA A 184 0.20 17.36 -31.41
C ALA A 184 0.20 18.38 -32.56
N GLU A 185 1.36 18.68 -33.11
CA GLU A 185 1.51 19.56 -34.26
C GLU A 185 0.97 18.94 -35.55
N LYS A 186 1.26 17.66 -35.78
CA LYS A 186 0.67 16.88 -36.88
C LYS A 186 -0.85 16.79 -36.76
N LEU A 187 -1.37 16.60 -35.54
CA LEU A 187 -2.80 16.58 -35.27
C LEU A 187 -3.44 17.94 -35.52
N ALA A 188 -2.84 19.04 -35.04
CA ALA A 188 -3.32 20.39 -35.32
C ALA A 188 -3.31 20.71 -36.83
N ALA A 189 -2.27 20.34 -37.55
CA ALA A 189 -2.19 20.51 -39.01
C ALA A 189 -3.24 19.70 -39.76
N TYR A 190 -3.49 18.45 -39.33
CA TYR A 190 -4.55 17.61 -39.88
C TYR A 190 -5.95 18.19 -39.64
N LEU A 191 -6.23 18.65 -38.41
CA LEU A 191 -7.51 19.29 -38.07
C LEU A 191 -7.77 20.59 -38.86
N ARG A 192 -6.71 21.32 -39.23
CA ARG A 192 -6.78 22.48 -40.14
C ARG A 192 -7.10 22.10 -41.59
N SER A 193 -6.62 20.94 -42.06
CA SER A 193 -6.75 20.51 -43.45
C SER A 193 -8.13 19.97 -43.84
N LEU A 194 -8.99 19.68 -42.87
CA LEU A 194 -10.27 19.03 -43.06
C LEU A 194 -11.43 20.04 -43.29
N PRO A 195 -12.40 19.75 -44.19
CA PRO A 195 -13.56 20.60 -44.48
C PRO A 195 -14.41 20.92 -43.23
N GLU A 196 -14.94 22.14 -43.13
CA GLU A 196 -15.66 22.61 -41.93
C GLU A 196 -17.01 21.92 -41.68
N GLU A 197 -17.77 21.60 -42.73
CA GLU A 197 -19.07 20.92 -42.59
C GLU A 197 -18.93 19.49 -42.06
N GLU A 198 -17.92 18.77 -42.53
CA GLU A 198 -17.72 17.35 -42.25
C GLU A 198 -17.25 17.14 -40.79
N ILE A 199 -16.34 17.99 -40.32
CA ILE A 199 -15.87 17.97 -38.91
C ILE A 199 -16.97 18.38 -37.95
N ASN A 200 -17.70 19.48 -38.21
CA ASN A 200 -18.68 19.98 -37.25
C ASN A 200 -19.81 18.97 -37.01
N THR A 201 -20.22 18.28 -38.08
CA THR A 201 -21.20 17.20 -38.00
C THR A 201 -20.65 16.01 -37.22
N TYR A 202 -19.39 15.63 -37.48
CA TYR A 202 -18.71 14.54 -36.79
C TYR A 202 -18.50 14.81 -35.29
N LEU A 203 -17.98 15.99 -34.94
CA LEU A 203 -17.72 16.42 -33.57
C LEU A 203 -19.00 16.50 -32.74
N LYS A 204 -20.09 17.06 -33.30
CA LYS A 204 -21.40 17.09 -32.64
C LYS A 204 -21.96 15.67 -32.42
N LYS A 205 -21.82 14.77 -33.40
CA LYS A 205 -22.21 13.34 -33.23
C LYS A 205 -21.40 12.70 -32.11
N ARG A 206 -20.08 12.97 -32.03
CA ARG A 206 -19.20 12.42 -30.99
C ARG A 206 -19.51 13.00 -29.60
N GLN A 207 -19.77 14.30 -29.50
CA GLN A 207 -20.18 14.95 -28.26
C GLN A 207 -21.47 14.35 -27.73
N ALA A 208 -22.49 14.22 -28.59
CA ALA A 208 -23.76 13.57 -28.23
C ALA A 208 -23.57 12.12 -27.76
N ALA A 209 -22.63 11.36 -28.34
CA ALA A 209 -22.30 10.01 -27.90
C ALA A 209 -21.64 9.97 -26.52
N LEU A 210 -20.74 10.91 -26.20
CA LEU A 210 -20.07 10.99 -24.90
C LEU A 210 -21.01 11.44 -23.75
N ASP A 211 -21.92 12.35 -24.08
CA ASP A 211 -22.93 12.86 -23.16
C ASP A 211 -24.11 11.89 -22.99
N PHE A 212 -24.19 10.86 -23.84
CA PHE A 212 -25.22 9.85 -23.77
C PHE A 212 -25.19 9.09 -22.44
N ARG A 213 -26.36 8.90 -21.84
CA ARG A 213 -26.59 8.10 -20.63
C ARG A 213 -27.78 7.19 -20.86
N LEU A 214 -27.67 5.94 -20.42
CA LEU A 214 -28.76 4.96 -20.52
C LEU A 214 -29.90 5.33 -19.57
N SER A 215 -31.13 5.18 -20.03
CA SER A 215 -32.34 5.35 -19.23
C SER A 215 -32.65 4.12 -18.36
N HIS A 216 -31.85 3.06 -18.50
CA HIS A 216 -32.03 1.76 -17.84
C HIS A 216 -33.33 1.03 -18.22
N LYS A 217 -33.93 1.39 -19.37
CA LYS A 217 -35.15 0.77 -19.92
C LYS A 217 -34.96 0.22 -21.35
N GLU A 218 -33.74 0.28 -21.89
CA GLU A 218 -33.47 -0.21 -23.24
C GLU A 218 -33.39 -1.74 -23.29
N LEU A 219 -34.15 -2.37 -24.20
CA LEU A 219 -34.08 -3.81 -24.49
C LEU A 219 -33.05 -4.08 -25.60
N SER A 220 -32.37 -5.23 -25.55
CA SER A 220 -31.41 -5.63 -26.59
C SER A 220 -32.13 -5.89 -27.92
N GLY A 221 -31.71 -5.21 -28.99
CA GLY A 221 -32.26 -5.40 -30.34
C GLY A 221 -31.55 -6.49 -31.14
N LEU A 222 -32.15 -6.86 -32.29
CA LEU A 222 -31.63 -7.81 -33.28
C LEU A 222 -30.64 -7.17 -34.29
N LEU A 223 -30.26 -5.91 -34.07
CA LEU A 223 -29.38 -5.17 -34.96
C LEU A 223 -27.93 -5.63 -34.79
N SER A 224 -27.18 -5.59 -35.89
CA SER A 224 -25.73 -5.82 -35.90
C SER A 224 -25.05 -4.89 -34.89
N ALA A 225 -24.17 -5.47 -34.07
CA ALA A 225 -23.50 -4.72 -33.01
C ALA A 225 -22.56 -3.66 -33.60
N ASP A 226 -22.94 -2.39 -33.44
CA ASP A 226 -22.13 -1.22 -33.74
C ASP A 226 -22.11 -0.28 -32.53
N ASP A 227 -20.94 0.30 -32.23
CA ASP A 227 -20.74 1.17 -31.07
C ASP A 227 -20.84 2.66 -31.43
N GLU A 228 -21.94 3.03 -32.08
CA GLU A 228 -22.22 4.44 -32.41
C GLU A 228 -22.24 5.35 -31.16
N ARG A 229 -22.50 4.76 -29.99
CA ARG A 229 -22.63 5.45 -28.71
C ARG A 229 -21.32 5.51 -27.91
N GLY A 230 -20.24 4.91 -28.39
CA GLY A 230 -18.91 4.98 -27.75
C GLY A 230 -18.80 4.29 -26.38
N LEU A 231 -19.58 3.23 -26.15
CA LEU A 231 -19.60 2.43 -24.92
C LEU A 231 -18.39 1.50 -24.80
N LEU A 232 -17.70 1.18 -25.90
CA LEU A 232 -16.55 0.28 -25.95
C LEU A 232 -15.23 1.06 -25.97
N GLN A 233 -14.44 0.93 -24.91
CA GLN A 233 -13.04 1.37 -24.90
C GLN A 233 -12.11 0.21 -25.24
N VAL A 234 -11.65 0.15 -26.50
CA VAL A 234 -10.67 -0.86 -26.95
C VAL A 234 -9.26 -0.35 -26.62
N ASN A 235 -8.64 -0.92 -25.59
CA ASN A 235 -7.26 -0.59 -25.23
C ASN A 235 -6.28 -1.31 -26.18
N LYS A 236 -5.61 -0.56 -27.05
CA LYS A 236 -4.68 -1.10 -28.06
C LYS A 236 -3.29 -1.47 -27.53
N GLN A 237 -2.93 -1.07 -26.31
CA GLN A 237 -1.63 -1.40 -25.73
C GLN A 237 -1.67 -2.78 -25.09
N ALA A 238 -1.04 -3.76 -25.74
CA ALA A 238 -0.72 -5.03 -25.10
C ALA A 238 0.26 -4.75 -23.95
N GLY A 239 -0.19 -4.99 -22.72
CA GLY A 239 0.64 -4.89 -21.53
C GLY A 239 1.84 -5.83 -21.58
N LEU A 240 2.74 -5.68 -20.61
CA LEU A 240 3.82 -6.64 -20.42
C LEU A 240 3.25 -8.05 -20.25
N PRO A 241 3.83 -9.08 -20.88
CA PRO A 241 3.34 -10.46 -20.77
C PRO A 241 3.44 -11.04 -19.34
N ILE A 242 4.04 -10.31 -18.40
CA ILE A 242 4.21 -10.70 -16.99
C ILE A 242 3.18 -10.01 -16.08
N VAL A 243 2.67 -8.83 -16.46
CA VAL A 243 1.65 -8.09 -15.69
C VAL A 243 0.51 -7.73 -16.62
N ALA A 244 -0.60 -8.47 -16.51
CA ALA A 244 -1.81 -8.15 -17.24
C ALA A 244 -2.24 -6.70 -16.91
N LEU A 245 -2.44 -5.89 -17.96
CA LEU A 245 -3.00 -4.54 -17.77
C LEU A 245 -4.42 -4.68 -17.24
N LYS A 246 -4.61 -4.17 -16.03
CA LYS A 246 -5.89 -4.20 -15.33
C LYS A 246 -6.79 -3.07 -15.82
N LYS A 247 -8.12 -3.26 -15.70
CA LYS A 247 -9.10 -2.26 -16.15
C LYS A 247 -9.01 -1.02 -15.26
N LYS A 248 -8.98 0.16 -15.88
CA LYS A 248 -9.05 1.43 -15.15
C LYS A 248 -10.40 1.56 -14.44
N ALA A 249 -10.40 2.23 -13.30
CA ALA A 249 -11.63 2.56 -12.58
C ALA A 249 -12.51 3.50 -13.43
N LEU A 250 -13.82 3.26 -13.42
CA LEU A 250 -14.79 4.16 -14.06
C LEU A 250 -14.81 5.51 -13.32
N PRO A 251 -14.85 6.66 -14.03
CA PRO A 251 -15.08 7.95 -13.42
C PRO A 251 -16.45 7.95 -12.71
N ARG A 252 -16.46 8.45 -11.46
CA ARG A 252 -17.63 8.46 -10.55
C ARG A 252 -18.08 9.92 -10.36
N PRO A 253 -19.33 10.16 -9.92
CA PRO A 253 -19.93 11.50 -9.87
C PRO A 253 -19.09 12.53 -9.11
N HIS A 254 -19.30 13.81 -9.45
CA HIS A 254 -18.57 14.96 -8.93
C HIS A 254 -18.52 14.94 -7.40
N ILE A 255 -17.33 14.75 -6.84
CA ILE A 255 -17.08 14.86 -5.42
C ILE A 255 -16.68 16.31 -5.14
N ASP A 256 -17.27 16.89 -4.10
CA ASP A 256 -16.90 18.21 -3.58
C ASP A 256 -15.37 18.35 -3.49
N PRO A 257 -14.76 19.29 -4.23
CA PRO A 257 -13.31 19.50 -4.24
C PRO A 257 -12.71 19.75 -2.85
N GLU A 258 -13.46 20.39 -1.94
CA GLU A 258 -12.99 20.65 -0.58
C GLU A 258 -12.88 19.35 0.23
N LEU A 259 -13.88 18.48 0.10
CA LEU A 259 -13.89 17.16 0.73
C LEU A 259 -12.80 16.25 0.15
N SER A 260 -12.64 16.27 -1.17
CA SER A 260 -11.53 15.57 -1.84
C SER A 260 -10.19 15.97 -1.26
N ARG A 261 -9.95 17.28 -1.10
CA ARG A 261 -8.70 17.81 -0.54
C ARG A 261 -8.48 17.31 0.87
N LEU A 262 -9.48 17.40 1.75
CA LEU A 262 -9.37 16.90 3.13
C LEU A 262 -8.98 15.42 3.16
N ILE A 263 -9.66 14.58 2.38
CA ILE A 263 -9.40 13.14 2.33
C ILE A 263 -7.96 12.88 1.84
N LEU A 264 -7.52 13.55 0.77
CA LEU A 264 -6.18 13.37 0.23
C LEU A 264 -5.09 13.78 1.24
N TRP A 265 -5.32 14.81 2.08
CA TRP A 265 -4.40 15.17 3.16
C TRP A 265 -4.34 14.11 4.25
N TYR A 266 -5.47 13.56 4.69
CA TYR A 266 -5.48 12.42 5.62
C TYR A 266 -4.65 11.25 5.08
N LEU A 267 -4.90 10.88 3.82
CA LEU A 267 -4.21 9.75 3.19
C LEU A 267 -2.72 10.03 2.97
N GLY A 268 -2.35 11.27 2.63
CA GLY A 268 -0.96 11.70 2.48
C GLY A 268 -0.19 11.67 3.82
N CYS A 269 -0.78 12.23 4.89
CA CYS A 269 -0.21 12.16 6.24
C CYS A 269 -0.08 10.71 6.71
N ALA A 270 -1.10 9.87 6.46
CA ALA A 270 -1.03 8.44 6.77
C ALA A 270 0.19 7.81 6.06
N THR A 271 0.34 7.99 4.75
CA THR A 271 1.48 7.46 3.99
C THR A 271 2.83 7.92 4.56
N PHE A 272 2.95 9.17 4.99
CA PHE A 272 4.16 9.65 5.65
C PHE A 272 4.45 8.87 6.95
N TRP A 273 3.45 8.73 7.83
CA TRP A 273 3.61 7.99 9.08
C TRP A 273 3.87 6.50 8.89
N LEU A 274 3.35 5.89 7.81
CA LEU A 274 3.70 4.52 7.43
C LEU A 274 5.19 4.39 7.15
N LEU A 275 5.72 5.27 6.29
CA LEU A 275 7.14 5.26 5.95
C LEU A 275 8.00 5.51 7.19
N PHE A 276 7.68 6.53 7.98
CA PHE A 276 8.41 6.87 9.20
C PHE A 276 8.39 5.69 10.20
N GLY A 277 7.19 5.25 10.58
CA GLY A 277 7.01 4.18 11.56
C GLY A 277 7.66 2.88 11.15
N THR A 278 7.56 2.49 9.87
CA THR A 278 8.13 1.22 9.39
C THR A 278 9.63 1.32 9.15
N THR A 279 10.19 2.50 8.86
CA THR A 279 11.65 2.70 8.86
C THR A 279 12.22 2.49 10.25
N ILE A 280 11.55 2.98 11.30
CA ILE A 280 11.94 2.72 12.69
C ILE A 280 11.78 1.23 13.02
N GLY A 281 10.68 0.61 12.60
CA GLY A 281 10.44 -0.82 12.79
C GLY A 281 11.53 -1.68 12.15
N GLU A 282 11.94 -1.36 10.93
CA GLU A 282 13.01 -2.06 10.21
C GLU A 282 14.36 -1.89 10.91
N TYR A 283 14.71 -0.66 11.27
CA TYR A 283 15.94 -0.36 12.00
C TYR A 283 16.02 -1.13 13.33
N VAL A 284 14.95 -1.10 14.11
CA VAL A 284 14.83 -1.85 15.37
C VAL A 284 14.83 -3.37 15.12
N GLY A 285 14.29 -3.81 13.99
CA GLY A 285 14.34 -5.20 13.53
C GLY A 285 15.77 -5.69 13.27
N ILE A 286 16.61 -4.86 12.64
CA ILE A 286 18.03 -5.12 12.39
C ILE A 286 18.82 -5.18 13.70
N LYS A 287 18.48 -4.38 14.72
CA LYS A 287 19.17 -4.41 16.04
C LYS A 287 19.02 -5.72 16.81
N PHE A 288 18.10 -6.61 16.46
CA PHE A 288 18.09 -7.97 17.02
C PHE A 288 19.13 -8.89 16.39
N VAL A 289 19.56 -8.60 15.16
CA VAL A 289 20.60 -9.35 14.45
C VAL A 289 21.97 -8.73 14.72
N ALA A 290 22.03 -7.40 14.76
CA ALA A 290 23.24 -6.61 15.02
C ALA A 290 22.97 -5.60 16.17
N PRO A 291 22.96 -6.04 17.44
CA PRO A 291 22.69 -5.16 18.58
C PRO A 291 23.72 -4.04 18.73
N ASP A 292 24.96 -4.29 18.32
CA ASP A 292 26.09 -3.36 18.39
C ASP A 292 26.20 -2.43 17.16
N ALA A 293 25.15 -2.32 16.35
CA ALA A 293 25.14 -1.41 15.19
C ALA A 293 25.37 0.06 15.58
N ASP A 294 24.96 0.45 16.79
CA ASP A 294 25.20 1.76 17.40
C ASP A 294 24.91 1.71 18.91
N HIS A 295 25.42 2.71 19.65
CA HIS A 295 25.19 2.87 21.09
C HIS A 295 24.54 4.21 21.46
N ILE A 296 23.79 4.81 20.52
CA ILE A 296 23.16 6.12 20.74
C ILE A 296 21.87 5.92 21.56
N SER A 297 21.76 6.59 22.70
CA SER A 297 20.61 6.40 23.63
C SER A 297 19.25 6.68 22.98
N TRP A 298 19.17 7.67 22.10
CA TRP A 298 17.97 8.02 21.33
C TRP A 298 17.55 6.94 20.33
N LEU A 299 18.51 6.13 19.87
CA LEU A 299 18.30 5.04 18.92
C LEU A 299 18.27 3.66 19.60
N SER A 300 18.20 3.63 20.93
CA SER A 300 18.08 2.39 21.69
C SER A 300 16.77 1.67 21.39
N PHE A 301 16.81 0.34 21.42
CA PHE A 301 15.65 -0.52 21.18
C PHE A 301 14.45 -0.14 22.06
N GLY A 302 14.69 0.07 23.36
CA GLY A 302 13.65 0.37 24.33
C GLY A 302 12.91 1.68 24.08
N ARG A 303 13.54 2.68 23.45
CA ARG A 303 12.90 3.94 23.06
C ARG A 303 12.24 3.88 21.69
N LEU A 304 12.88 3.22 20.73
CA LEU A 304 12.37 3.19 19.36
C LEU A 304 11.24 2.19 19.14
N ARG A 305 11.14 1.10 19.92
CA ARG A 305 10.00 0.19 19.87
C ARG A 305 8.66 0.92 20.05
N PRO A 306 8.44 1.70 21.14
CA PRO A 306 7.18 2.41 21.30
C PRO A 306 7.01 3.52 20.26
N VAL A 307 8.08 4.12 19.73
CA VAL A 307 7.95 5.06 18.60
C VAL A 307 7.41 4.36 17.36
N HIS A 308 7.95 3.19 17.01
CA HIS A 308 7.45 2.39 15.89
C HIS A 308 5.96 2.08 16.07
N THR A 309 5.58 1.48 17.20
CA THR A 309 4.20 1.04 17.44
C THR A 309 3.22 2.23 17.38
N ASN A 310 3.53 3.34 18.05
CA ASN A 310 2.65 4.50 18.06
C ASN A 310 2.58 5.21 16.70
N ALA A 311 3.68 5.29 15.96
CA ALA A 311 3.68 5.86 14.61
C ALA A 311 2.82 5.02 13.64
N VAL A 312 2.90 3.69 13.71
CA VAL A 312 2.10 2.83 12.82
C VAL A 312 0.62 2.74 13.25
N PHE A 313 0.31 2.81 14.55
CA PHE A 313 -1.07 2.72 15.07
C PHE A 313 -1.80 4.06 14.96
N TRP A 314 -1.25 5.10 15.58
CA TRP A 314 -1.92 6.40 15.71
C TRP A 314 -1.63 7.32 14.53
N GLY A 315 -0.46 7.19 13.90
CA GLY A 315 -0.10 7.91 12.68
C GLY A 315 -0.67 7.27 11.43
N TRP A 316 -0.18 6.08 11.05
CA TRP A 316 -0.57 5.42 9.80
C TRP A 316 -2.03 4.94 9.82
N ALA A 317 -2.33 3.94 10.66
CA ALA A 317 -3.60 3.22 10.56
C ALA A 317 -4.78 4.14 10.90
N SER A 318 -4.67 4.94 11.98
CA SER A 318 -5.75 5.84 12.40
C SER A 318 -6.05 6.94 11.37
N LEU A 319 -5.03 7.60 10.80
CA LEU A 319 -5.27 8.62 9.77
C LEU A 319 -5.78 8.00 8.46
N GLY A 320 -5.28 6.82 8.07
CA GLY A 320 -5.78 6.08 6.91
C GLY A 320 -7.25 5.69 7.05
N MET A 321 -7.62 5.15 8.23
CA MET A 321 -9.00 4.83 8.60
C MET A 321 -9.89 6.07 8.53
N LEU A 322 -9.54 7.14 9.25
CA LEU A 322 -10.35 8.35 9.30
C LEU A 322 -10.50 9.00 7.92
N GLY A 323 -9.42 9.07 7.12
CA GLY A 323 -9.47 9.58 5.75
C GLY A 323 -10.46 8.82 4.88
N LEU A 324 -10.44 7.48 4.94
CA LEU A 324 -11.44 6.64 4.25
C LEU A 324 -12.84 6.80 4.86
N GLY A 325 -12.96 7.01 6.17
CA GLY A 325 -14.22 7.31 6.85
C GLY A 325 -14.88 8.59 6.35
N TYR A 326 -14.11 9.68 6.20
CA TYR A 326 -14.57 10.95 5.62
C TYR A 326 -15.04 10.79 4.16
N TYR A 327 -14.53 9.79 3.44
CA TYR A 327 -15.11 9.38 2.17
C TYR A 327 -16.43 8.63 2.39
N ILE A 328 -16.42 7.52 3.14
CA ILE A 328 -17.53 6.57 3.23
C ILE A 328 -18.80 7.19 3.83
N VAL A 329 -18.69 7.83 5.00
CA VAL A 329 -19.84 8.22 5.83
C VAL A 329 -20.82 9.13 5.09
N PRO A 330 -20.38 10.21 4.39
CA PRO A 330 -21.28 11.03 3.58
C PRO A 330 -21.93 10.26 2.41
N ARG A 331 -21.20 9.33 1.78
CA ARG A 331 -21.70 8.61 0.58
C ARG A 331 -22.78 7.61 0.92
N VAL A 332 -22.59 6.81 1.98
CA VAL A 332 -23.63 5.85 2.37
C VAL A 332 -24.83 6.53 3.03
N SER A 333 -24.64 7.73 3.58
CA SER A 333 -25.73 8.57 4.10
C SER A 333 -26.42 9.40 3.01
N ASN A 334 -25.88 9.38 1.79
CA ASN A 334 -26.33 10.16 0.64
C ASN A 334 -26.59 11.65 0.99
N THR A 335 -25.60 12.28 1.62
CA THR A 335 -25.63 13.68 2.07
C THR A 335 -24.21 14.26 2.09
N LYS A 336 -24.09 15.58 2.19
CA LYS A 336 -22.79 16.25 2.33
C LYS A 336 -22.26 16.11 3.76
N LEU A 337 -20.93 16.18 3.92
CA LEU A 337 -20.32 16.22 5.25
C LEU A 337 -20.85 17.42 6.04
N SER A 338 -21.20 17.23 7.31
CA SER A 338 -21.87 18.27 8.11
C SER A 338 -21.00 19.52 8.33
N ASN A 339 -19.72 19.35 8.67
CA ASN A 339 -18.81 20.47 8.93
C ASN A 339 -17.38 20.16 8.46
N MET A 340 -16.86 20.93 7.49
CA MET A 340 -15.51 20.72 6.98
C MET A 340 -14.41 21.11 7.97
N LYS A 341 -14.64 22.16 8.78
CA LYS A 341 -13.64 22.67 9.74
C LYS A 341 -13.28 21.62 10.78
N TYR A 342 -14.27 20.86 11.26
CA TYR A 342 -14.03 19.78 12.22
C TYR A 342 -13.14 18.67 11.65
N GLY A 343 -13.29 18.38 10.35
CA GLY A 343 -12.40 17.45 9.65
C GLY A 343 -10.94 17.93 9.64
N TRP A 344 -10.72 19.21 9.33
CA TRP A 344 -9.38 19.79 9.39
C TRP A 344 -8.82 19.83 10.81
N TYR A 345 -9.58 20.31 11.80
CA TYR A 345 -9.12 20.35 13.19
C TYR A 345 -8.74 18.96 13.71
N ALA A 346 -9.53 17.94 13.40
CA ALA A 346 -9.20 16.56 13.75
C ALA A 346 -7.87 16.10 13.11
N LEU A 347 -7.64 16.42 11.83
CA LEU A 347 -6.38 16.11 11.15
C LEU A 347 -5.17 16.77 11.82
N TRP A 348 -5.26 18.06 12.13
CA TRP A 348 -4.19 18.81 12.78
C TRP A 348 -3.89 18.29 14.19
N LEU A 349 -4.93 18.05 14.98
CA LEU A 349 -4.79 17.56 16.36
C LEU A 349 -4.19 16.16 16.42
N ILE A 350 -4.62 15.24 15.54
CA ILE A 350 -4.07 13.88 15.51
C ILE A 350 -2.60 13.90 15.08
N ASN A 351 -2.24 14.67 14.04
CA ASN A 351 -0.84 14.81 13.66
C ASN A 351 0.00 15.44 14.78
N ALA A 352 -0.51 16.49 15.45
CA ALA A 352 0.18 17.11 16.58
C ALA A 352 0.40 16.09 17.72
N ALA A 353 -0.59 15.25 18.04
CA ALA A 353 -0.45 14.19 19.02
C ALA A 353 0.67 13.20 18.64
N VAL A 354 0.70 12.75 17.38
CA VAL A 354 1.71 11.78 16.93
C VAL A 354 3.12 12.39 16.87
N VAL A 355 3.27 13.64 16.45
CA VAL A 355 4.55 14.36 16.46
C VAL A 355 5.07 14.56 17.88
N LEU A 356 4.25 15.16 18.75
CA LEU A 356 4.63 15.43 20.14
C LEU A 356 4.91 14.13 20.90
N GLY A 357 4.06 13.13 20.71
CA GLY A 357 4.24 11.81 21.31
C GLY A 357 5.52 11.13 20.86
N THR A 358 5.84 11.17 19.57
CA THR A 358 7.11 10.66 19.04
C THR A 358 8.31 11.34 19.72
N ILE A 359 8.30 12.67 19.85
CA ILE A 359 9.36 13.42 20.52
C ILE A 359 9.47 13.02 22.00
N CYS A 360 8.34 12.91 22.71
CA CYS A 360 8.32 12.44 24.10
C CYS A 360 8.97 11.05 24.23
N LEU A 361 8.57 10.09 23.39
CA LEU A 361 9.11 8.73 23.46
C LEU A 361 10.61 8.66 23.16
N MET A 362 11.09 9.41 22.16
CA MET A 362 12.52 9.47 21.83
C MET A 362 13.37 10.11 22.93
N THR A 363 12.81 11.08 23.66
CA THR A 363 13.45 11.71 24.83
C THR A 363 13.33 10.86 26.10
N GLY A 364 12.53 9.78 26.09
CA GLY A 364 12.33 8.88 27.22
C GLY A 364 11.16 9.25 28.13
N ILE A 365 10.35 10.25 27.75
CA ILE A 365 9.13 10.64 28.44
C ILE A 365 8.00 9.71 27.95
N ASN A 366 7.56 8.79 28.80
CA ASN A 366 6.47 7.87 28.50
C ASN A 366 5.52 7.71 29.68
N ASN A 367 4.39 7.07 29.43
CA ASN A 367 3.34 6.81 30.40
C ASN A 367 3.47 5.42 31.06
N GLY A 368 4.61 5.15 31.71
CA GLY A 368 4.72 4.07 32.69
C GLY A 368 4.68 2.63 32.17
N GLY A 369 4.99 2.39 30.89
CA GLY A 369 5.14 1.03 30.34
C GLY A 369 3.87 0.34 29.84
N GLY A 370 2.74 1.05 29.79
CA GLY A 370 1.54 0.54 29.13
C GLY A 370 1.71 0.46 27.61
N GLU A 371 1.77 -0.75 27.05
CA GLU A 371 1.86 -0.97 25.59
C GLU A 371 0.72 -0.28 24.83
N TYR A 372 1.06 0.39 23.73
CA TYR A 372 0.16 1.22 22.91
C TYR A 372 -0.41 2.47 23.63
N ARG A 373 -0.09 2.65 24.91
CA ARG A 373 -0.53 3.74 25.80
C ARG A 373 0.66 4.58 26.25
N GLU A 374 1.74 4.59 25.47
CA GLU A 374 3.02 5.17 25.90
C GLU A 374 3.01 6.70 25.85
N TYR A 375 2.13 7.31 25.05
CA TYR A 375 1.92 8.76 25.06
C TYR A 375 1.36 9.22 26.41
N ILE A 376 1.95 10.27 26.97
CA ILE A 376 1.45 10.90 28.19
C ILE A 376 0.09 11.56 27.95
N TRP A 377 -0.72 11.67 29.01
CA TRP A 377 -2.10 12.14 28.90
C TRP A 377 -2.29 13.49 28.16
N PRO A 378 -1.39 14.51 28.27
CA PRO A 378 -1.57 15.75 27.52
C PRO A 378 -1.47 15.56 26.01
N VAL A 379 -0.60 14.64 25.57
CA VAL A 379 -0.41 14.29 24.15
C VAL A 379 -1.61 13.51 23.65
N THR A 380 -2.05 12.49 24.40
CA THR A 380 -3.20 11.67 24.02
C THR A 380 -4.51 12.46 24.03
N LEU A 381 -4.63 13.50 24.87
CA LEU A 381 -5.80 14.39 24.88
C LEU A 381 -6.02 15.06 23.52
N LEU A 382 -4.95 15.46 22.81
CA LEU A 382 -5.07 16.03 21.46
C LEU A 382 -5.68 15.02 20.49
N PHE A 383 -5.22 13.77 20.53
CA PHE A 383 -5.79 12.68 19.73
C PHE A 383 -7.27 12.47 20.08
N ALA A 384 -7.60 12.40 21.36
CA ALA A 384 -8.97 12.21 21.85
C ALA A 384 -9.90 13.33 21.36
N ILE A 385 -9.49 14.60 21.43
CA ILE A 385 -10.27 15.73 20.91
C ILE A 385 -10.49 15.59 19.40
N GLY A 386 -9.46 15.20 18.64
CA GLY A 386 -9.61 14.96 17.19
C GLY A 386 -10.60 13.86 16.85
N VAL A 387 -10.60 12.76 17.62
CA VAL A 387 -11.56 11.66 17.49
C VAL A 387 -12.97 12.11 17.87
N VAL A 388 -13.14 12.88 18.95
CA VAL A 388 -14.44 13.45 19.37
C VAL A 388 -15.01 14.39 18.30
N LEU A 389 -14.20 15.30 17.73
CA LEU A 389 -14.64 16.18 16.65
C LEU A 389 -15.08 15.38 15.43
N THR A 390 -14.37 14.30 15.11
CA THR A 390 -14.75 13.39 14.02
C THR A 390 -16.07 12.68 14.31
N LEU A 391 -16.29 12.21 15.55
CA LEU A 391 -17.54 11.59 15.98
C LEU A 391 -18.72 12.55 15.79
N ILE A 392 -18.61 13.77 16.31
CA ILE A 392 -19.65 14.79 16.21
C ILE A 392 -19.97 15.05 14.74
N ASN A 393 -18.96 15.19 13.89
CA ASN A 393 -19.14 15.43 12.47
C ASN A 393 -19.86 14.26 11.76
N PHE A 394 -19.47 13.02 12.06
CA PHE A 394 -20.10 11.83 11.48
C PHE A 394 -21.54 11.65 11.96
N LEU A 395 -21.82 11.83 13.26
CA LEU A 395 -23.17 11.74 13.80
C LEU A 395 -24.09 12.81 13.18
N GLN A 396 -23.63 14.06 13.07
CA GLN A 396 -24.41 15.11 12.42
C GLN A 396 -24.64 14.84 10.93
N THR A 397 -23.66 14.25 10.24
CA THR A 397 -23.78 13.84 8.84
C THR A 397 -24.84 12.73 8.69
N ILE A 398 -24.81 11.72 9.56
CA ILE A 398 -25.77 10.61 9.56
C ILE A 398 -27.18 11.06 9.99
N ALA A 399 -27.28 12.05 10.87
CA ALA A 399 -28.56 12.65 11.26
C ALA A 399 -29.25 13.36 10.08
N LYS A 400 -28.45 13.94 9.16
CA LYS A 400 -28.91 14.59 7.92
C LYS A 400 -29.01 13.64 6.73
N ARG A 401 -28.99 12.31 6.96
CA ARG A 401 -29.06 11.32 5.88
C ARG A 401 -30.38 11.41 5.12
N THR A 402 -30.35 11.09 3.83
CA THR A 402 -31.56 10.97 3.00
C THR A 402 -32.08 9.54 2.93
N THR A 403 -31.31 8.56 3.37
CA THR A 403 -31.70 7.14 3.44
C THR A 403 -32.51 6.85 4.70
N LYS A 404 -33.53 5.99 4.60
CA LYS A 404 -34.31 5.56 5.77
C LYS A 404 -33.43 4.83 6.79
N GLU A 405 -32.75 3.80 6.33
CA GLU A 405 -31.86 2.97 7.14
C GLU A 405 -30.43 3.52 7.15
N ILE A 406 -29.71 3.27 8.25
CA ILE A 406 -28.27 3.53 8.35
C ILE A 406 -27.56 2.29 7.81
N TYR A 407 -26.75 2.47 6.77
CA TYR A 407 -26.00 1.36 6.18
C TYR A 407 -24.99 0.77 7.18
N ILE A 408 -24.79 -0.55 7.12
CA ILE A 408 -23.98 -1.28 8.12
C ILE A 408 -22.54 -0.77 8.24
N SER A 409 -21.94 -0.29 7.16
CA SER A 409 -20.61 0.33 7.19
C SER A 409 -20.52 1.48 8.23
N ASN A 410 -21.56 2.32 8.32
CA ASN A 410 -21.60 3.39 9.31
C ASN A 410 -21.75 2.86 10.73
N TRP A 411 -22.39 1.71 10.95
CA TRP A 411 -22.50 1.11 12.29
C TRP A 411 -21.11 0.78 12.81
N TYR A 412 -20.32 0.08 12.00
CA TYR A 412 -18.95 -0.31 12.32
C TYR A 412 -18.03 0.91 12.52
N ILE A 413 -18.06 1.88 11.61
CA ILE A 413 -17.21 3.09 11.68
C ILE A 413 -17.55 3.93 12.92
N VAL A 414 -18.83 4.20 13.18
CA VAL A 414 -19.25 5.05 14.30
C VAL A 414 -19.05 4.34 15.64
N ALA A 415 -19.42 3.06 15.74
CA ALA A 415 -19.20 2.28 16.95
C ALA A 415 -17.71 2.25 17.31
N SER A 416 -16.84 2.11 16.31
CA SER A 416 -15.40 2.12 16.52
C SER A 416 -14.89 3.43 17.13
N ILE A 417 -15.34 4.57 16.61
CA ILE A 417 -15.01 5.89 17.13
C ILE A 417 -15.51 6.07 18.57
N ILE A 418 -16.73 5.61 18.86
CA ILE A 418 -17.29 5.62 20.21
C ILE A 418 -16.41 4.80 21.16
N PHE A 419 -16.05 3.57 20.76
CA PHE A 419 -15.17 2.73 21.57
C PHE A 419 -13.78 3.33 21.77
N ALA A 420 -13.18 3.96 20.76
CA ALA A 420 -11.89 4.63 20.93
C ALA A 420 -11.92 5.71 22.03
N ILE A 421 -13.03 6.46 22.13
CA ILE A 421 -13.24 7.44 23.21
C ILE A 421 -13.38 6.72 24.55
N VAL A 422 -14.23 5.69 24.64
CA VAL A 422 -14.43 4.90 25.88
C VAL A 422 -13.10 4.31 26.36
N ILE A 423 -12.34 3.68 25.47
CA ILE A 423 -11.03 3.09 25.73
C ILE A 423 -10.07 4.14 26.29
N THR A 424 -10.00 5.31 25.64
CA THR A 424 -9.12 6.40 26.07
C THR A 424 -9.50 6.92 27.45
N VAL A 425 -10.80 7.12 27.71
CA VAL A 425 -11.29 7.56 29.02
C VAL A 425 -10.95 6.53 30.11
N VAL A 426 -11.20 5.25 29.86
CA VAL A 426 -10.92 4.17 30.83
C VAL A 426 -9.43 4.02 31.13
N ALA A 427 -8.57 4.31 30.15
CA ALA A 427 -7.14 4.07 30.24
C ALA A 427 -6.30 5.26 30.72
N TYR A 428 -6.86 6.46 30.77
CA TYR A 428 -6.13 7.67 31.20
C TYR A 428 -6.73 8.34 32.45
N LEU A 429 -7.93 7.94 32.90
CA LEU A 429 -8.45 8.39 34.18
C LEU A 429 -7.79 7.59 35.34
N PRO A 430 -7.29 8.27 36.39
CA PRO A 430 -6.47 7.63 37.43
C PRO A 430 -7.27 6.83 38.47
N TYR A 431 -8.59 6.74 38.34
CA TYR A 431 -9.49 6.24 39.40
C TYR A 431 -9.32 4.76 39.75
N TRP A 432 -8.90 3.90 38.81
CA TRP A 432 -8.82 2.45 38.98
C TRP A 432 -7.45 1.85 38.60
N GLN A 433 -6.43 2.68 38.36
CA GLN A 433 -5.09 2.26 37.91
C GLN A 433 -4.12 1.94 39.06
N ASN A 434 -4.49 1.06 39.99
CA ASN A 434 -3.62 0.67 41.11
C ASN A 434 -3.50 -0.85 41.22
N GLY A 435 -2.29 -1.35 41.46
CA GLY A 435 -2.00 -2.79 41.62
C GLY A 435 -2.49 -3.62 40.43
N LEU A 436 -3.28 -4.67 40.71
CA LEU A 436 -3.88 -5.51 39.65
C LEU A 436 -4.84 -4.75 38.73
N GLY A 437 -5.43 -3.64 39.19
CA GLY A 437 -6.31 -2.80 38.40
C GLY A 437 -5.59 -2.23 37.17
N GLU A 438 -4.35 -1.77 37.34
CA GLU A 438 -3.53 -1.26 36.24
C GLU A 438 -3.30 -2.32 35.16
N THR A 439 -2.95 -3.55 35.55
CA THR A 439 -2.75 -4.67 34.60
C THR A 439 -4.04 -5.03 33.87
N ILE A 440 -5.18 -5.09 34.56
CA ILE A 440 -6.49 -5.37 33.95
C ILE A 440 -6.84 -4.29 32.91
N ILE A 441 -6.66 -3.02 33.25
CA ILE A 441 -6.95 -1.89 32.36
C ILE A 441 -5.99 -1.88 31.18
N GLN A 442 -4.71 -2.20 31.40
CA GLN A 442 -3.74 -2.29 30.32
C GLN A 442 -4.14 -3.37 29.31
N GLY A 443 -4.60 -4.54 29.78
CA GLY A 443 -5.08 -5.61 28.91
C GLY A 443 -6.35 -5.22 28.17
N TYR A 444 -7.28 -4.56 28.87
CA TYR A 444 -8.46 -3.96 28.26
C TYR A 444 -8.08 -2.97 27.16
N TYR A 445 -7.25 -1.97 27.46
CA TYR A 445 -6.85 -0.93 26.52
C TYR A 445 -6.16 -1.52 25.28
N MET A 446 -5.17 -2.38 25.51
CA MET A 446 -4.39 -3.02 24.45
C MET A 446 -5.29 -3.82 23.49
N HIS A 447 -6.12 -4.70 24.04
CA HIS A 447 -6.95 -5.56 23.22
C HIS A 447 -8.08 -4.77 22.55
N GLN A 448 -8.83 -3.98 23.32
CA GLN A 448 -9.93 -3.17 22.77
C GLN A 448 -9.45 -2.18 21.71
N GLY A 449 -8.24 -1.62 21.85
CA GLY A 449 -7.65 -0.77 20.82
C GLY A 449 -7.56 -1.50 19.48
N VAL A 450 -7.03 -2.73 19.47
CA VAL A 450 -6.91 -3.52 18.23
C VAL A 450 -8.28 -3.91 17.66
N GLY A 451 -9.21 -4.40 18.48
CA GLY A 451 -10.50 -4.88 17.97
C GLY A 451 -11.55 -3.83 17.74
N MET A 452 -11.76 -2.94 18.69
CA MET A 452 -12.85 -1.97 18.62
C MET A 452 -12.45 -0.70 17.89
N TRP A 453 -11.20 -0.26 18.00
CA TRP A 453 -10.73 0.85 17.18
C TRP A 453 -10.30 0.36 15.79
N PHE A 454 -9.23 -0.42 15.67
CA PHE A 454 -8.69 -0.73 14.33
C PHE A 454 -9.57 -1.71 13.53
N MET A 455 -9.89 -2.88 14.09
CA MET A 455 -10.60 -3.93 13.36
C MET A 455 -12.03 -3.50 13.01
N LEU A 456 -12.80 -3.05 13.99
CA LEU A 456 -14.20 -2.67 13.79
C LEU A 456 -14.33 -1.55 12.75
N PHE A 457 -13.48 -0.52 12.79
CA PHE A 457 -13.50 0.53 11.77
C PHE A 457 -13.21 -0.03 10.37
N THR A 458 -12.16 -0.86 10.29
CA THR A 458 -11.68 -1.39 9.01
C THR A 458 -12.68 -2.38 8.41
N LEU A 459 -13.40 -3.16 9.22
CA LEU A 459 -14.54 -3.95 8.74
C LEU A 459 -15.62 -3.05 8.12
N GLY A 460 -15.89 -1.88 8.70
CA GLY A 460 -16.75 -0.86 8.11
C GLY A 460 -16.27 -0.41 6.73
N ILE A 461 -14.96 -0.21 6.54
CA ILE A 461 -14.34 0.10 5.24
C ILE A 461 -14.59 -1.03 4.24
N VAL A 462 -14.42 -2.29 4.64
CA VAL A 462 -14.66 -3.46 3.78
C VAL A 462 -16.14 -3.57 3.38
N TYR A 463 -17.07 -3.40 4.32
CA TYR A 463 -18.51 -3.41 4.04
C TYR A 463 -18.93 -2.38 3.00
N TYR A 464 -18.19 -1.27 2.86
CA TYR A 464 -18.42 -0.31 1.80
C TYR A 464 -17.70 -0.67 0.49
N PHE A 465 -16.37 -0.82 0.53
CA PHE A 465 -15.57 -0.91 -0.70
C PHE A 465 -15.67 -2.25 -1.39
N LEU A 466 -15.81 -3.36 -0.66
CA LEU A 466 -15.85 -4.70 -1.27
C LEU A 466 -17.04 -4.88 -2.21
N PRO A 467 -18.30 -4.69 -1.78
CA PRO A 467 -19.45 -4.78 -2.70
C PRO A 467 -19.35 -3.73 -3.82
N GLN A 468 -18.83 -2.53 -3.52
CA GLN A 468 -18.61 -1.48 -4.51
C GLN A 468 -17.60 -1.89 -5.60
N GLN A 469 -16.48 -2.53 -5.23
CA GLN A 469 -15.45 -3.00 -6.18
C GLN A 469 -15.95 -4.19 -7.00
N LEU A 470 -16.75 -5.06 -6.39
CA LEU A 470 -17.35 -6.20 -7.07
C LEU A 470 -18.57 -5.81 -7.91
N ASN A 471 -19.12 -4.60 -7.73
CA ASN A 471 -20.41 -4.19 -8.27
C ASN A 471 -21.50 -5.23 -7.99
N LYS A 472 -21.57 -5.68 -6.73
CA LYS A 472 -22.50 -6.69 -6.23
C LYS A 472 -23.03 -6.29 -4.86
N PRO A 473 -24.26 -6.67 -4.49
CA PRO A 473 -24.71 -6.54 -3.12
C PRO A 473 -23.83 -7.40 -2.19
N ILE A 474 -23.72 -6.99 -0.93
CA ILE A 474 -23.14 -7.84 0.11
C ILE A 474 -23.96 -9.14 0.22
N TYR A 475 -23.30 -10.27 0.43
CA TYR A 475 -23.95 -11.58 0.39
C TYR A 475 -25.13 -11.71 1.37
N SER A 476 -24.93 -11.39 2.65
CA SER A 476 -25.97 -11.48 3.66
C SER A 476 -25.92 -10.31 4.62
N TYR A 477 -27.02 -9.54 4.66
CA TYR A 477 -27.18 -8.45 5.62
C TYR A 477 -27.28 -8.98 7.06
N SER A 478 -28.01 -10.08 7.27
CA SER A 478 -28.17 -10.70 8.59
C SER A 478 -26.86 -11.23 9.16
N LEU A 479 -25.98 -11.82 8.34
CA LEU A 479 -24.63 -12.20 8.79
C LEU A 479 -23.81 -10.98 9.21
N GLY A 480 -23.98 -9.85 8.52
CA GLY A 480 -23.34 -8.59 8.91
C GLY A 480 -23.80 -8.09 10.28
N ILE A 481 -25.11 -8.15 10.54
CA ILE A 481 -25.70 -7.79 11.84
C ILE A 481 -25.20 -8.73 12.95
N LEU A 482 -25.22 -10.05 12.70
CA LEU A 482 -24.73 -11.05 13.64
C LEU A 482 -23.26 -10.79 13.98
N ALA A 483 -22.42 -10.58 12.96
CA ALA A 483 -21.01 -10.27 13.15
C ALA A 483 -20.82 -8.98 13.97
N PHE A 484 -21.62 -7.94 13.72
CA PHE A 484 -21.50 -6.66 14.42
C PHE A 484 -21.80 -6.80 15.92
N TRP A 485 -22.94 -7.39 16.28
CA TRP A 485 -23.33 -7.50 17.68
C TRP A 485 -22.52 -8.54 18.43
N ALA A 486 -22.18 -9.67 17.80
CA ALA A 486 -21.33 -10.67 18.42
C ALA A 486 -19.89 -10.14 18.65
N GLN A 487 -19.37 -9.32 17.74
CA GLN A 487 -18.10 -8.61 17.93
C GLN A 487 -18.16 -7.72 19.18
N ILE A 488 -19.20 -6.90 19.32
CA ILE A 488 -19.35 -6.04 20.50
C ILE A 488 -19.45 -6.86 21.79
N LEU A 489 -20.27 -7.91 21.78
CA LEU A 489 -20.50 -8.74 22.96
C LEU A 489 -19.23 -9.49 23.39
N PHE A 490 -18.58 -10.20 22.48
CA PHE A 490 -17.46 -11.06 22.84
C PHE A 490 -16.16 -10.29 23.00
N TYR A 491 -15.87 -9.33 22.10
CA TYR A 491 -14.57 -8.66 22.10
C TYR A 491 -14.36 -7.78 23.34
N THR A 492 -15.43 -7.20 23.90
CA THR A 492 -15.36 -6.41 25.14
C THR A 492 -14.85 -7.19 26.36
N LEU A 493 -14.92 -8.52 26.34
CA LEU A 493 -14.59 -9.40 27.46
C LEU A 493 -13.13 -9.91 27.46
N ILE A 494 -12.38 -9.69 26.38
CA ILE A 494 -11.17 -10.48 26.09
C ILE A 494 -9.89 -9.92 26.72
N GLY A 495 -9.88 -8.67 27.18
CA GLY A 495 -8.63 -7.96 27.53
C GLY A 495 -7.63 -8.73 28.43
N THR A 496 -8.12 -9.53 29.38
CA THR A 496 -7.26 -10.29 30.31
C THR A 496 -6.65 -11.57 29.72
N HIS A 497 -6.97 -11.95 28.48
CA HIS A 497 -6.34 -13.08 27.80
C HIS A 497 -4.84 -12.85 27.52
N HIS A 498 -4.37 -11.61 27.58
CA HIS A 498 -2.96 -11.24 27.47
C HIS A 498 -2.18 -11.55 28.75
N PHE A 499 -2.87 -11.91 29.83
CA PHE A 499 -2.31 -12.10 31.16
C PHE A 499 -2.77 -13.43 31.76
N VAL A 500 -2.96 -14.44 30.91
CA VAL A 500 -3.21 -15.82 31.36
C VAL A 500 -1.98 -16.30 32.14
N PHE A 501 -2.20 -16.97 33.28
CA PHE A 501 -1.18 -17.34 34.27
C PHE A 501 -0.51 -16.17 35.03
N SER A 502 -1.02 -14.94 34.91
CA SER A 502 -0.59 -13.83 35.78
C SER A 502 -1.29 -13.87 37.16
N ALA A 503 -0.99 -12.87 38.00
CA ALA A 503 -1.65 -12.64 39.29
C ALA A 503 -3.12 -12.17 39.18
N ILE A 504 -3.66 -11.95 37.97
CA ILE A 504 -5.07 -11.62 37.76
C ILE A 504 -5.94 -12.82 38.20
N PRO A 505 -7.11 -12.59 38.85
CA PRO A 505 -8.00 -13.68 39.28
C PRO A 505 -8.33 -14.68 38.16
N TRP A 506 -8.23 -15.97 38.48
CA TRP A 506 -8.41 -17.07 37.52
C TRP A 506 -9.76 -17.04 36.80
N TRP A 507 -10.83 -16.65 37.49
CA TRP A 507 -12.16 -16.52 36.90
C TRP A 507 -12.18 -15.47 35.79
N LEU A 508 -11.49 -14.34 35.98
CA LEU A 508 -11.44 -13.25 35.00
C LEU A 508 -10.63 -13.65 33.77
N GLN A 509 -9.52 -14.39 33.96
CA GLN A 509 -8.80 -15.01 32.85
C GLN A 509 -9.70 -15.98 32.08
N THR A 510 -10.52 -16.77 32.79
CA THR A 510 -11.43 -17.76 32.16
C THR A 510 -12.52 -17.08 31.34
N VAL A 511 -13.11 -15.99 31.83
CA VAL A 511 -14.10 -15.19 31.09
C VAL A 511 -13.50 -14.66 29.78
N ALA A 512 -12.27 -14.16 29.81
CA ALA A 512 -11.60 -13.69 28.60
C ALA A 512 -11.29 -14.80 27.59
N ILE A 513 -10.97 -16.02 28.06
CA ILE A 513 -10.81 -17.19 27.19
C ILE A 513 -12.13 -17.58 26.54
N VAL A 514 -13.24 -17.56 27.29
CA VAL A 514 -14.57 -17.82 26.74
C VAL A 514 -14.97 -16.74 25.72
N GLY A 515 -14.70 -15.47 26.02
CA GLY A 515 -14.88 -14.37 25.07
C GLY A 515 -14.04 -14.58 23.79
N SER A 516 -12.79 -15.00 23.94
CA SER A 516 -11.89 -15.30 22.82
C SER A 516 -12.38 -16.46 21.96
N ALA A 517 -12.97 -17.49 22.56
CA ALA A 517 -13.62 -18.57 21.82
C ALA A 517 -14.89 -18.08 21.10
N GLY A 518 -15.70 -17.26 21.78
CA GLY A 518 -16.90 -16.65 21.22
C GLY A 518 -16.64 -15.78 19.98
N MET A 519 -15.44 -15.20 19.87
CA MET A 519 -14.99 -14.46 18.68
C MET A 519 -14.97 -15.26 17.38
N ALA A 520 -14.96 -16.59 17.45
CA ALA A 520 -15.15 -17.41 16.25
C ALA A 520 -16.47 -17.05 15.53
N ILE A 521 -17.53 -16.70 16.25
CA ILE A 521 -18.84 -16.36 15.68
C ILE A 521 -18.75 -15.13 14.74
N PRO A 522 -18.34 -13.93 15.20
CA PRO A 522 -18.26 -12.77 14.33
C PRO A 522 -17.18 -12.91 13.25
N VAL A 523 -16.07 -13.60 13.52
CA VAL A 523 -15.00 -13.83 12.54
C VAL A 523 -15.48 -14.71 11.39
N ILE A 524 -16.10 -15.85 11.69
CA ILE A 524 -16.66 -16.75 10.68
C ILE A 524 -17.78 -16.04 9.92
N ALA A 525 -18.73 -15.40 10.63
CA ALA A 525 -19.85 -14.70 9.99
C ALA A 525 -19.37 -13.60 9.03
N GLY A 526 -18.41 -12.76 9.46
CA GLY A 526 -17.83 -11.70 8.62
C GLY A 526 -17.05 -12.25 7.42
N THR A 527 -16.20 -13.25 7.66
CA THR A 527 -15.40 -13.89 6.60
C THR A 527 -16.29 -14.53 5.55
N THR A 528 -17.27 -15.32 5.97
CA THR A 528 -18.26 -15.94 5.08
C THR A 528 -19.01 -14.89 4.28
N ASN A 529 -19.42 -13.78 4.92
CA ASN A 529 -20.11 -12.70 4.23
C ASN A 529 -19.24 -12.09 3.11
N PHE A 530 -17.97 -11.82 3.40
CA PHE A 530 -17.05 -11.24 2.42
C PHE A 530 -16.68 -12.21 1.30
N ILE A 531 -16.31 -13.46 1.61
CA ILE A 531 -15.95 -14.47 0.60
C ILE A 531 -17.14 -14.78 -0.31
N LEU A 532 -18.34 -14.97 0.25
CA LEU A 532 -19.52 -15.28 -0.56
C LEU A 532 -20.00 -14.08 -1.38
N THR A 533 -19.60 -12.85 -1.05
CA THR A 533 -19.83 -11.69 -1.92
C THR A 533 -19.06 -11.80 -3.25
N PHE A 534 -17.93 -12.54 -3.29
CA PHE A 534 -17.23 -12.88 -4.54
C PHE A 534 -17.94 -13.95 -5.38
N LYS A 535 -19.00 -14.61 -4.89
CA LYS A 535 -19.68 -15.69 -5.62
C LYS A 535 -20.12 -15.21 -7.01
N GLY A 536 -19.68 -15.90 -8.06
CA GLY A 536 -19.90 -15.51 -9.46
C GLY A 536 -19.22 -14.20 -9.90
N ALA A 537 -18.19 -13.74 -9.18
CA ALA A 537 -17.38 -12.56 -9.51
C ALA A 537 -15.86 -12.78 -9.33
N TRP A 538 -15.42 -14.00 -9.03
CA TRP A 538 -13.99 -14.36 -8.87
C TRP A 538 -13.12 -13.94 -10.07
N TYR A 539 -13.69 -13.92 -11.29
CA TYR A 539 -12.99 -13.44 -12.49
C TYR A 539 -12.54 -11.97 -12.40
N LYS A 540 -13.14 -11.15 -11.52
CA LYS A 540 -12.75 -9.74 -11.35
C LYS A 540 -11.42 -9.55 -10.64
N ILE A 541 -10.93 -10.56 -9.91
CA ILE A 541 -9.66 -10.46 -9.16
C ILE A 541 -8.47 -10.28 -10.10
N LYS A 542 -8.46 -10.99 -11.24
CA LYS A 542 -7.42 -10.80 -12.27
C LYS A 542 -7.52 -9.43 -12.95
N ASP A 543 -8.74 -8.89 -13.07
CA ASP A 543 -9.02 -7.65 -13.81
C ASP A 543 -8.84 -6.38 -12.94
N SER A 544 -8.79 -6.50 -11.61
CA SER A 544 -8.72 -5.39 -10.65
C SER A 544 -7.43 -5.40 -9.84
N TYR A 545 -6.83 -4.23 -9.62
CA TYR A 545 -5.66 -4.08 -8.76
C TYR A 545 -6.01 -3.95 -7.27
N THR A 546 -7.25 -3.62 -6.92
CA THR A 546 -7.71 -3.45 -5.53
C THR A 546 -8.22 -4.74 -4.90
N LEU A 547 -8.92 -5.58 -5.67
CA LEU A 547 -9.53 -6.82 -5.18
C LEU A 547 -8.54 -7.84 -4.59
N PRO A 548 -7.31 -8.02 -5.14
CA PRO A 548 -6.31 -8.88 -4.50
C PRO A 548 -5.97 -8.45 -3.07
N PHE A 549 -5.86 -7.14 -2.80
CA PHE A 549 -5.62 -6.63 -1.45
C PHE A 549 -6.79 -6.94 -0.52
N PHE A 550 -8.04 -6.75 -0.97
CA PHE A 550 -9.22 -7.15 -0.19
C PHE A 550 -9.23 -8.65 0.10
N LEU A 551 -8.94 -9.49 -0.90
CA LEU A 551 -8.95 -10.94 -0.73
C LEU A 551 -7.91 -11.37 0.31
N VAL A 552 -6.68 -10.87 0.21
CA VAL A 552 -5.62 -11.16 1.18
C VAL A 552 -6.00 -10.68 2.58
N GLY A 553 -6.55 -9.47 2.70
CA GLY A 553 -7.07 -8.96 3.97
C GLY A 553 -8.17 -9.83 4.57
N ILE A 554 -9.07 -10.38 3.76
CA ILE A 554 -10.13 -11.31 4.22
C ILE A 554 -9.53 -12.65 4.68
N VAL A 555 -8.53 -13.17 3.97
CA VAL A 555 -7.84 -14.40 4.37
C VAL A 555 -7.15 -14.21 5.71
N PHE A 556 -6.39 -13.12 5.88
CA PHE A 556 -5.76 -12.81 7.16
C PHE A 556 -6.76 -12.43 8.25
N TYR A 557 -7.91 -11.85 7.90
CA TYR A 557 -8.98 -11.60 8.86
C TYR A 557 -9.46 -12.91 9.48
N PHE A 558 -9.65 -13.95 8.66
CA PHE A 558 -9.98 -15.26 9.16
C PHE A 558 -8.82 -15.90 9.93
N THR A 559 -7.65 -16.06 9.28
CA THR A 559 -6.55 -16.83 9.87
C THR A 559 -5.94 -16.15 11.09
N GLY A 560 -5.67 -14.84 11.01
CA GLY A 560 -5.12 -14.06 12.12
C GLY A 560 -6.08 -13.98 13.30
N SER A 561 -7.37 -13.76 13.07
CA SER A 561 -8.33 -13.69 14.18
C SER A 561 -8.57 -15.05 14.83
N MET A 562 -8.65 -16.13 14.04
CA MET A 562 -8.76 -17.50 14.58
C MET A 562 -7.49 -17.92 15.32
N GLN A 563 -6.31 -17.48 14.86
CA GLN A 563 -5.05 -17.67 15.58
C GLN A 563 -5.08 -16.94 16.94
N GLY A 564 -5.64 -15.73 17.01
CA GLY A 564 -5.81 -15.01 18.28
C GLY A 564 -6.69 -15.77 19.27
N THR A 565 -7.76 -16.42 18.79
CA THR A 565 -8.57 -17.35 19.61
C THR A 565 -7.73 -18.53 20.11
N ALA A 566 -6.88 -19.11 19.24
CA ALA A 566 -6.01 -20.22 19.63
C ALA A 566 -4.96 -19.79 20.67
N GLU A 567 -4.38 -18.60 20.57
CA GLU A 567 -3.40 -18.02 21.52
C GLU A 567 -3.99 -17.75 22.91
N ALA A 568 -5.32 -17.60 23.01
CA ALA A 568 -5.98 -17.36 24.29
C ALA A 568 -6.08 -18.63 25.16
N PHE A 569 -6.06 -19.83 24.57
CA PHE A 569 -6.17 -21.06 25.34
C PHE A 569 -4.96 -21.24 26.26
N ARG A 570 -5.20 -21.76 27.47
CA ARG A 570 -4.14 -21.96 28.47
C ARG A 570 -2.99 -22.81 27.97
N SER A 571 -3.29 -23.90 27.27
CA SER A 571 -2.28 -24.84 26.78
C SER A 571 -1.32 -24.21 25.76
N THR A 572 -1.85 -23.40 24.84
CA THR A 572 -1.07 -22.68 23.82
C THR A 572 -0.39 -21.46 24.40
N ASN A 573 -1.10 -20.68 25.23
CA ASN A 573 -0.56 -19.52 25.90
C ASN A 573 0.66 -19.87 26.77
N LEU A 574 0.65 -21.03 27.45
CA LEU A 574 1.78 -21.52 28.24
C LEU A 574 3.08 -21.64 27.43
N ILE A 575 2.99 -21.92 26.12
CA ILE A 575 4.14 -22.09 25.23
C ILE A 575 4.48 -20.77 24.51
N TRP A 576 3.47 -20.03 24.06
CA TRP A 576 3.65 -18.89 23.17
C TRP A 576 3.78 -17.54 23.88
N HIS A 577 3.29 -17.41 25.12
CA HIS A 577 3.37 -16.16 25.86
C HIS A 577 4.83 -15.77 26.15
N PHE A 578 5.14 -14.48 26.10
CA PHE A 578 6.51 -13.91 26.15
C PHE A 578 7.49 -14.37 25.05
N THR A 579 7.02 -15.09 24.03
CA THR A 579 7.83 -15.41 22.85
C THR A 579 7.56 -14.44 21.69
N ASP A 580 8.34 -14.51 20.62
CA ASP A 580 8.11 -13.69 19.42
C ASP A 580 6.89 -14.17 18.60
N PHE A 581 6.18 -15.21 19.05
CA PHE A 581 4.92 -15.67 18.45
C PHE A 581 3.87 -14.55 18.48
N THR A 582 3.74 -13.87 19.63
CA THR A 582 2.82 -12.74 19.80
C THR A 582 3.21 -11.55 18.91
N VAL A 583 4.51 -11.34 18.68
CA VAL A 583 4.99 -10.31 17.73
C VAL A 583 4.58 -10.66 16.30
N ALA A 584 4.73 -11.92 15.91
CA ALA A 584 4.29 -12.42 14.60
C ALA A 584 2.77 -12.30 14.43
N HIS A 585 1.99 -12.66 15.45
CA HIS A 585 0.54 -12.51 15.48
C HIS A 585 0.10 -11.06 15.29
N SER A 586 0.72 -10.14 16.03
CA SER A 586 0.42 -8.71 15.93
C SER A 586 0.70 -8.16 14.53
N HIS A 587 1.80 -8.57 13.89
CA HIS A 587 2.08 -8.21 12.50
C HIS A 587 1.10 -8.86 11.53
N LEU A 588 0.77 -10.14 11.71
CA LEU A 588 -0.21 -10.84 10.87
C LEU A 588 -1.57 -10.12 10.89
N THR A 589 -2.00 -9.64 12.05
CA THR A 589 -3.30 -8.98 12.23
C THR A 589 -3.26 -7.50 11.81
N MET A 590 -2.35 -6.69 12.37
CA MET A 590 -2.28 -5.27 12.03
C MET A 590 -1.80 -5.03 10.60
N TYR A 591 -0.82 -5.79 10.12
CA TYR A 591 -0.35 -5.65 8.74
C TYR A 591 -1.24 -6.42 7.77
N GLY A 592 -1.39 -7.73 7.97
CA GLY A 592 -2.11 -8.62 7.06
C GLY A 592 -3.58 -8.29 6.90
N ILE A 593 -4.24 -7.73 7.93
CA ILE A 593 -5.65 -7.34 7.88
C ILE A 593 -5.77 -5.83 7.66
N ILE A 594 -5.31 -5.01 8.62
CA ILE A 594 -5.60 -3.58 8.63
C ILE A 594 -4.88 -2.88 7.45
N CYS A 595 -3.57 -3.05 7.30
CA CYS A 595 -2.85 -2.40 6.19
C CYS A 595 -3.36 -2.84 4.82
N PHE A 596 -3.61 -4.13 4.59
CA PHE A 596 -4.15 -4.61 3.30
C PHE A 596 -5.52 -4.01 2.98
N PHE A 597 -6.42 -3.91 3.95
CA PHE A 597 -7.72 -3.25 3.73
C PHE A 597 -7.60 -1.74 3.52
N LEU A 598 -6.72 -1.06 4.25
CA LEU A 598 -6.46 0.36 4.05
C LEU A 598 -5.88 0.62 2.66
N TRP A 599 -4.87 -0.15 2.22
CA TRP A 599 -4.35 -0.05 0.86
C TRP A 599 -5.40 -0.32 -0.20
N ALA A 600 -6.24 -1.34 0.00
CA ALA A 600 -7.32 -1.65 -0.92
C ALA A 600 -8.32 -0.48 -1.04
N GLY A 601 -8.68 0.14 0.09
CA GLY A 601 -9.53 1.33 0.14
C GLY A 601 -8.86 2.55 -0.49
N MET A 602 -7.58 2.82 -0.20
CA MET A 602 -6.83 3.95 -0.74
C MET A 602 -6.67 3.84 -2.26
N TYR A 603 -6.27 2.67 -2.78
CA TYR A 603 -6.21 2.42 -4.22
C TYR A 603 -7.58 2.48 -4.90
N ALA A 604 -8.68 2.25 -4.16
CA ALA A 604 -10.03 2.41 -4.69
C ALA A 604 -10.51 3.88 -4.69
N VAL A 605 -10.11 4.68 -3.70
CA VAL A 605 -10.59 6.06 -3.51
C VAL A 605 -9.78 7.08 -4.28
N ILE A 606 -8.44 7.01 -4.21
CA ILE A 606 -7.59 8.11 -4.69
C ILE A 606 -7.79 8.36 -6.19
N PRO A 607 -7.82 7.35 -7.07
CA PRO A 607 -8.11 7.58 -8.49
C PRO A 607 -9.47 8.22 -8.75
N ARG A 608 -10.46 8.02 -7.85
CA ARG A 608 -11.78 8.66 -7.97
C ARG A 608 -11.76 10.12 -7.55
N LEU A 609 -10.82 10.51 -6.68
CA LEU A 609 -10.65 11.90 -6.23
C LEU A 609 -9.75 12.69 -7.18
N THR A 610 -8.73 12.05 -7.77
CA THR A 610 -7.72 12.72 -8.59
C THR A 610 -7.86 12.47 -10.09
N GLY A 611 -8.62 11.45 -10.50
CA GLY A 611 -8.69 11.00 -11.89
C GLY A 611 -7.44 10.24 -12.38
N LYS A 612 -6.45 10.02 -11.50
CA LYS A 612 -5.14 9.44 -11.85
C LYS A 612 -4.96 8.06 -11.21
N GLU A 613 -4.48 7.10 -11.99
CA GLU A 613 -4.12 5.77 -11.49
C GLU A 613 -2.60 5.61 -11.36
N ALA A 614 -2.18 4.81 -10.39
CA ALA A 614 -0.78 4.43 -10.26
C ALA A 614 -0.38 3.38 -11.33
N PRO A 615 0.92 3.30 -11.68
CA PRO A 615 1.40 2.27 -12.60
C PRO A 615 1.13 0.85 -12.08
N GLN A 616 0.57 -0.01 -12.93
CA GLN A 616 0.16 -1.37 -12.53
C GLN A 616 1.34 -2.24 -12.05
N ILE A 617 2.53 -2.02 -12.61
CA ILE A 617 3.74 -2.78 -12.22
C ILE A 617 4.19 -2.45 -10.80
N THR A 618 4.10 -1.17 -10.39
CA THR A 618 4.50 -0.74 -9.05
C THR A 618 3.42 -1.05 -8.01
N ILE A 619 2.14 -1.13 -8.41
CA ILE A 619 1.09 -1.70 -7.56
C ILE A 619 1.33 -3.20 -7.33
N GLY A 620 1.69 -3.94 -8.39
CA GLY A 620 2.06 -5.36 -8.30
C GLY A 620 3.27 -5.60 -7.41
N ALA A 621 4.33 -4.78 -7.54
CA ALA A 621 5.50 -4.83 -6.68
C ALA A 621 5.14 -4.57 -5.21
N HIS A 622 4.37 -3.51 -4.94
CA HIS A 622 3.85 -3.24 -3.58
C HIS A 622 3.09 -4.45 -3.02
N PHE A 623 2.15 -5.02 -3.77
CA PHE A 623 1.36 -6.16 -3.31
C PHE A 623 2.22 -7.38 -2.96
N TRP A 624 3.10 -7.82 -3.86
CA TRP A 624 3.88 -9.03 -3.67
C TRP A 624 4.96 -8.87 -2.62
N LEU A 625 5.64 -7.72 -2.57
CA LEU A 625 6.63 -7.45 -1.53
C LEU A 625 5.99 -7.39 -0.14
N ALA A 626 4.81 -6.77 -0.02
CA ALA A 626 4.07 -6.75 1.23
C ALA A 626 3.66 -8.16 1.68
N LEU A 627 3.11 -8.97 0.77
CA LEU A 627 2.63 -10.32 1.09
C LEU A 627 3.78 -11.29 1.40
N ILE A 628 4.78 -11.39 0.52
CA ILE A 628 5.92 -12.28 0.70
C ILE A 628 6.75 -11.85 1.90
N GLY A 629 6.97 -10.53 2.06
CA GLY A 629 7.65 -9.98 3.22
C GLY A 629 6.95 -10.35 4.53
N LEU A 630 5.62 -10.21 4.59
CA LEU A 630 4.84 -10.65 5.76
C LEU A 630 5.02 -12.15 6.03
N MET A 631 5.01 -13.01 5.02
CA MET A 631 5.20 -14.46 5.20
C MET A 631 6.59 -14.82 5.71
N PHE A 632 7.65 -14.19 5.18
CA PHE A 632 9.02 -14.35 5.67
C PHE A 632 9.21 -13.77 7.06
N TYR A 633 8.40 -12.79 7.44
CA TYR A 633 8.37 -12.27 8.80
C TYR A 633 7.68 -13.25 9.76
N THR A 634 6.45 -13.66 9.48
CA THR A 634 5.60 -14.31 10.48
C THR A 634 5.86 -15.80 10.62
N ILE A 635 6.04 -16.53 9.53
CA ILE A 635 6.15 -18.00 9.57
C ILE A 635 7.41 -18.46 10.34
N PRO A 636 8.62 -17.96 10.02
CA PRO A 636 9.82 -18.34 10.75
C PRO A 636 9.75 -17.93 12.22
N LEU A 637 9.21 -16.73 12.50
CA LEU A 637 9.12 -16.20 13.86
C LEU A 637 8.16 -17.03 14.73
N MET A 638 7.02 -17.46 14.19
CA MET A 638 6.09 -18.37 14.88
C MET A 638 6.70 -19.74 15.17
N TYR A 639 7.41 -20.31 14.18
CA TYR A 639 8.07 -21.60 14.34
C TYR A 639 9.18 -21.54 15.41
N GLY A 640 10.13 -20.61 15.25
CA GLY A 640 11.24 -20.44 16.19
C GLY A 640 10.76 -20.12 17.61
N SER A 641 9.70 -19.32 17.73
CA SER A 641 9.09 -18.99 19.02
C SER A 641 8.44 -20.18 19.71
N THR A 642 7.81 -21.07 18.95
CA THR A 642 7.26 -22.32 19.50
C THR A 642 8.39 -23.19 20.06
N MET A 643 9.49 -23.31 19.32
CA MET A 643 10.67 -24.04 19.77
C MET A 643 11.30 -23.38 21.02
N LYS A 644 11.41 -22.05 21.06
CA LYS A 644 11.87 -21.29 22.24
C LYS A 644 10.99 -21.57 23.47
N GLY A 645 9.66 -21.53 23.30
CA GLY A 645 8.72 -21.84 24.37
C GLY A 645 8.88 -23.27 24.91
N LEU A 646 9.08 -24.25 24.03
CA LEU A 646 9.32 -25.64 24.43
C LEU A 646 10.63 -25.81 25.22
N LEU A 647 11.70 -25.10 24.85
CA LEU A 647 12.95 -25.10 25.63
C LEU A 647 12.74 -24.55 27.04
N TRP A 648 11.97 -23.47 27.18
CA TRP A 648 11.66 -22.90 28.50
C TRP A 648 10.84 -23.84 29.36
N VAL A 649 9.85 -24.53 28.79
CA VAL A 649 9.06 -25.55 29.49
C VAL A 649 9.94 -26.73 29.95
N GLN A 650 11.01 -27.05 29.21
CA GLN A 650 11.99 -28.08 29.59
C GLN A 650 13.02 -27.61 30.64
N GLY A 651 12.95 -26.36 31.10
CA GLY A 651 13.89 -25.81 32.07
C GLY A 651 15.30 -25.55 31.52
N LYS A 652 15.44 -25.41 30.19
CA LYS A 652 16.72 -25.08 29.56
C LYS A 652 17.16 -23.65 29.89
N PRO A 653 18.48 -23.36 29.94
CA PRO A 653 18.99 -22.01 30.14
C PRO A 653 18.39 -21.01 29.14
N PHE A 654 18.03 -19.81 29.62
CA PHE A 654 17.42 -18.76 28.78
C PHE A 654 18.25 -18.43 27.54
N LEU A 655 19.58 -18.42 27.68
CA LEU A 655 20.52 -18.13 26.60
C LEU A 655 20.40 -19.13 25.43
N GLU A 656 20.10 -20.41 25.68
CA GLU A 656 19.87 -21.38 24.60
C GLU A 656 18.69 -20.96 23.72
N GLY A 657 17.62 -20.45 24.33
CA GLY A 657 16.47 -19.91 23.60
C GLY A 657 16.80 -18.65 22.81
N VAL A 658 17.71 -17.79 23.30
CA VAL A 658 18.19 -16.61 22.58
C VAL A 658 19.03 -17.01 21.36
N VAL A 659 19.98 -17.92 21.53
CA VAL A 659 20.84 -18.42 20.46
C VAL A 659 20.00 -19.14 19.39
N LEU A 660 19.03 -19.96 19.80
CA LEU A 660 18.07 -20.60 18.89
C LEU A 660 17.34 -19.58 18.01
N MET A 661 16.99 -18.40 18.55
CA MET A 661 16.19 -17.40 17.84
C MET A 661 16.97 -16.61 16.78
N ALA A 662 18.30 -16.55 16.86
CA ALA A 662 19.13 -15.77 15.95
C ALA A 662 18.79 -15.94 14.44
N PRO A 663 18.72 -17.17 13.87
CA PRO A 663 18.34 -17.35 12.47
C PRO A 663 16.89 -16.91 12.16
N TYR A 664 15.96 -17.01 13.12
CA TYR A 664 14.57 -16.59 12.93
C TYR A 664 14.43 -15.06 12.96
N TRP A 665 15.25 -14.36 13.76
CA TRP A 665 15.33 -12.90 13.73
C TRP A 665 15.95 -12.37 12.43
N LEU A 666 16.88 -13.11 11.82
CA LEU A 666 17.39 -12.80 10.48
C LEU A 666 16.27 -12.87 9.43
N TRP A 667 15.48 -13.95 9.41
CA TRP A 667 14.34 -14.05 8.51
C TRP A 667 13.30 -12.94 8.74
N ARG A 668 13.09 -12.58 10.01
CA ARG A 668 12.25 -11.44 10.37
C ARG A 668 12.77 -10.12 9.77
N ALA A 669 14.08 -9.87 9.84
CA ALA A 669 14.69 -8.69 9.22
C ALA A 669 14.54 -8.72 7.69
N ILE A 670 14.80 -9.86 7.03
CA ILE A 670 14.61 -10.01 5.58
C ILE A 670 13.14 -9.74 5.18
N GLY A 671 12.19 -10.33 5.90
CA GLY A 671 10.76 -10.09 5.69
C GLY A 671 10.38 -8.61 5.92
N GLY A 672 10.93 -8.01 6.98
CA GLY A 672 10.81 -6.60 7.29
C GLY A 672 11.32 -5.69 6.17
N SER A 673 12.49 -5.97 5.60
CA SER A 673 13.05 -5.22 4.47
C SER A 673 12.15 -5.28 3.24
N LEU A 674 11.56 -6.45 2.94
CA LEU A 674 10.61 -6.59 1.84
C LEU A 674 9.33 -5.79 2.09
N MET A 675 8.79 -5.84 3.32
CA MET A 675 7.63 -5.04 3.73
C MET A 675 7.93 -3.54 3.63
N TRP A 676 9.07 -3.09 4.12
CA TRP A 676 9.51 -1.70 4.03
C TRP A 676 9.68 -1.23 2.59
N LEU A 677 10.30 -2.04 1.72
CA LEU A 677 10.41 -1.76 0.30
C LEU A 677 9.03 -1.65 -0.37
N SER A 678 8.06 -2.48 0.06
CA SER A 678 6.68 -2.38 -0.39
C SER A 678 6.05 -1.01 -0.08
N HIS A 679 6.36 -0.43 1.08
CA HIS A 679 5.86 0.89 1.47
C HIS A 679 6.46 2.01 0.62
N LEU A 680 7.72 1.89 0.18
CA LEU A 680 8.31 2.82 -0.76
C LEU A 680 7.58 2.78 -2.11
N PHE A 681 7.24 1.58 -2.62
CA PHE A 681 6.41 1.45 -3.83
C PHE A 681 5.01 2.03 -3.62
N PHE A 682 4.40 1.80 -2.45
CA PHE A 682 3.12 2.42 -2.11
C PHE A 682 3.20 3.94 -2.10
N ALA A 683 4.21 4.52 -1.44
CA ALA A 683 4.41 5.97 -1.40
C ALA A 683 4.68 6.57 -2.77
N TYR A 684 5.46 5.87 -3.62
CA TYR A 684 5.63 6.26 -5.01
C TYR A 684 4.31 6.23 -5.80
N ASN A 685 3.48 5.21 -5.59
CA ASN A 685 2.15 5.13 -6.21
C ASN A 685 1.23 6.25 -5.74
N MET A 686 1.23 6.55 -4.43
CA MET A 686 0.53 7.71 -3.85
C MET A 686 0.99 9.00 -4.51
N TYR A 687 2.31 9.23 -4.59
CA TYR A 687 2.88 10.39 -5.26
C TYR A 687 2.43 10.49 -6.72
N LYS A 688 2.46 9.40 -7.49
CA LYS A 688 2.00 9.41 -8.89
C LYS A 688 0.52 9.73 -9.04
N MET A 689 -0.33 9.26 -8.12
CA MET A 689 -1.77 9.55 -8.15
C MET A 689 -2.11 10.97 -7.67
N LEU A 690 -1.26 11.58 -6.85
CA LEU A 690 -1.42 12.94 -6.31
C LEU A 690 -0.71 14.02 -7.13
N SER A 691 0.37 13.65 -7.81
CA SER A 691 1.23 14.53 -8.59
C SER A 691 0.42 15.25 -9.66
N ARG A 692 0.62 16.57 -9.73
CA ARG A 692 0.10 17.43 -10.79
C ARG A 692 1.02 17.36 -12.01
N ASN A 693 1.33 16.15 -12.48
CA ASN A 693 1.88 16.00 -13.81
C ASN A 693 0.76 16.30 -14.80
N ASP A 694 0.90 17.40 -15.54
CA ASP A 694 0.24 17.60 -16.83
C ASP A 694 0.83 16.52 -17.74
N GLU A 695 0.21 15.33 -17.74
CA GLU A 695 0.39 14.45 -18.89
C GLU A 695 -0.11 15.25 -20.08
N MET A 696 0.84 15.76 -20.85
CA MET A 696 0.64 16.50 -22.07
C MET A 696 -0.27 15.69 -23.00
N ASP A 697 -1.57 15.94 -22.91
CA ASP A 697 -2.54 15.35 -23.82
C ASP A 697 -2.26 16.00 -25.18
N VAL A 698 -1.74 15.18 -26.08
CA VAL A 698 -1.44 15.54 -27.47
C VAL A 698 -2.62 16.30 -28.09
N ARG A 699 -3.85 15.95 -27.71
CA ARG A 699 -5.09 16.58 -28.20
C ARG A 699 -5.34 17.95 -27.58
N GLU A 700 -5.14 18.08 -26.27
CA GLU A 700 -5.29 19.36 -25.56
C GLU A 700 -4.24 20.37 -26.03
N ILE A 701 -3.00 19.92 -26.25
CA ILE A 701 -1.93 20.75 -26.83
C ILE A 701 -2.18 21.06 -28.29
N ALA A 702 -2.73 20.12 -29.07
CA ALA A 702 -3.13 20.41 -30.44
C ALA A 702 -4.20 21.51 -30.46
N ILE A 703 -5.21 21.44 -29.58
CA ILE A 703 -6.24 22.47 -29.42
C ILE A 703 -5.64 23.79 -28.91
N GLN A 704 -4.72 23.76 -27.96
CA GLN A 704 -4.04 24.95 -27.46
C GLN A 704 -3.16 25.61 -28.53
N LYS A 705 -2.43 24.83 -29.35
CA LYS A 705 -1.66 25.32 -30.51
C LYS A 705 -2.57 25.88 -31.62
N LEU A 706 -3.81 25.37 -31.72
CA LEU A 706 -4.83 25.98 -32.55
C LEU A 706 -5.16 27.36 -31.95
N ASP A 707 -5.60 27.47 -30.69
CA ASP A 707 -5.95 28.75 -30.05
C ASP A 707 -4.81 29.78 -30.03
N ASP A 708 -3.59 29.42 -29.64
CA ASP A 708 -2.42 30.32 -29.53
C ASP A 708 -2.03 30.96 -30.87
N SER A 709 -2.32 30.29 -32.00
CA SER A 709 -2.09 30.86 -33.33
C SER A 709 -3.00 32.06 -33.66
N THR A 710 -3.99 32.37 -32.82
CA THR A 710 -4.85 33.56 -32.96
C THR A 710 -4.49 34.72 -32.03
N THR A 711 -3.71 34.49 -30.95
CA THR A 711 -3.44 35.50 -29.91
C THR A 711 -2.16 36.33 -30.16
N SER A 712 -1.21 35.82 -30.94
CA SER A 712 0.03 36.55 -31.29
C SER A 712 -0.15 37.57 -32.44
N ALA A 713 -1.39 37.89 -32.83
CA ALA A 713 -1.74 38.73 -33.98
C ALA A 713 -2.22 40.15 -33.61
N HIS A 714 -1.87 40.66 -32.43
CA HIS A 714 -2.06 42.08 -32.09
C HIS A 714 -0.70 42.78 -31.98
N PRO A 715 -0.31 43.63 -32.95
CA PRO A 715 0.74 44.59 -32.69
C PRO A 715 0.19 45.61 -31.70
N ILE A 716 0.89 45.74 -30.57
CA ILE A 716 0.82 46.96 -29.76
C ILE A 716 1.42 48.05 -30.68
N VAL A 717 0.58 49.00 -31.09
CA VAL A 717 1.03 50.28 -31.65
C VAL A 717 1.76 51.05 -30.55
#